data_AF-A0A1H3VWC6-F1
#
_entry.id   AF-A0A1H3VWC6-F1
#
_cell.length_a   1.000
_cell.length_b   1.000
_cell.length_c   1.000
_cell.angle_alpha   90.00
_cell.angle_beta   90.00
_cell.angle_gamma   90.00
#
_symmetry.space_group_name_H-M   'P 1'
#
loop_
_entity.id
_entity.type
_entity.pdbx_description
1 polymer ?
#
loop_
_entity_poly.entity_id
_entity_poly.type
_entity_poly.pdbx_seq_one_letter_code
_entity_poly.pdbx_strand_id
1 'polypeptide(L)'
;MENHTDLIDAYINNSLSESERLAFENKLKRDPEFYQQYQEQLILLEGIKRVGLKTEINSAKKSYLLRKWLRYFGVSLGLLLSVLALFYVVYKTAIPTQIPDNSKMQSLEKEHLSTRDSVLKKYTVVVKKDTAIRNQEKTKLFKVPYYEERLVITYSAKLTLREFKQKYPAYKQVEPRNDSIIIHEPILNNSIEIESYPTVTTARNRVENKDSLTVKNDVEANNVQKHSSENGLKAFYKVVKKLPETIEFNTEKDFSITLKEGTSLNIPAKSFIGAKTGRLARGVVSLEVTEFYKLSDMLLANLSTTSNGELLETGGMLYIDANKKGEQLTLKPGKTMEVVFNKSGKKNMQLFSGTMHTTGINWNLQNTEGDSVNRTIVNSQMEIIEEHVVVDFRVMDEPPRFSGCENQPIKESRDCTIRAIEAQFQREYNLSVADGLGLTGKQKMRCFFKIDSQGRIGELSVRASNRVLGLEAIRVLEALPKFIPGKQRGKLVSTHLYLPLEIVFPGKTVPADSSVVVKSDSKFVATLEARIDSMAVVKGALSEVSHRDIERYAFATSTLGWLNSDKFVSSKKPRVKFKFKLNDAEGTQMKMVFKSMSSILSGKKQGEIFDFGQVPEDEAIILIAIKKTKDKLYLAIKETKTRANPNVNLEFVEFSMHELKEALKALDADFH
;
A
#
# COMPACT_ATOMS: atom_id res chain seq x y z
N MET A 1 -19.19 30.89 23.97
CA MET A 1 -18.34 30.04 23.13
C MET A 1 -17.15 30.88 22.70
N GLU A 2 -15.95 30.54 23.18
CA GLU A 2 -14.71 31.08 22.61
C GLU A 2 -14.45 30.41 21.26
N ASN A 3 -13.91 31.14 20.29
CA ASN A 3 -13.58 30.55 18.99
C ASN A 3 -12.27 29.76 19.08
N HIS A 4 -12.34 28.46 19.32
CA HIS A 4 -11.16 27.61 19.47
C HIS A 4 -10.48 27.23 18.14
N THR A 5 -11.08 27.61 17.00
CA THR A 5 -10.58 27.31 15.64
C THR A 5 -9.11 27.67 15.45
N ASP A 6 -8.69 28.88 15.80
CA ASP A 6 -7.31 29.36 15.60
C ASP A 6 -6.28 28.56 16.42
N LEU A 7 -6.67 28.15 17.63
CA LEU A 7 -5.84 27.36 18.54
C LEU A 7 -5.74 25.90 18.07
N ILE A 8 -6.83 25.35 17.52
CA ILE A 8 -6.88 24.03 16.90
C ILE A 8 -6.01 24.01 15.64
N ASP A 9 -6.13 25.00 14.76
CA ASP A 9 -5.29 25.11 13.56
C ASP A 9 -3.82 25.33 13.90
N ALA A 10 -3.50 26.12 14.94
CA ALA A 10 -2.12 26.27 15.40
C ALA A 10 -1.52 24.96 15.95
N TYR A 11 -2.32 24.13 16.62
CA TYR A 11 -1.88 22.79 17.05
C TYR A 11 -1.71 21.83 15.85
N ILE A 12 -2.67 21.81 14.92
CA ILE A 12 -2.64 20.95 13.72
C ILE A 12 -1.46 21.30 12.80
N ASN A 13 -1.16 22.60 12.64
CA ASN A 13 -0.03 23.09 11.85
C ASN A 13 1.29 23.13 12.65
N ASN A 14 1.29 22.65 13.91
CA ASN A 14 2.47 22.57 14.78
C ASN A 14 3.20 23.92 14.96
N SER A 15 2.45 25.01 15.14
CA SER A 15 2.98 26.36 15.39
C SER A 15 2.91 26.82 16.86
N LEU A 16 2.30 26.03 17.75
CA LEU A 16 2.29 26.27 19.20
C LEU A 16 3.67 25.97 19.84
N SER A 17 4.03 26.73 20.87
CA SER A 17 5.18 26.43 21.75
C SER A 17 4.91 25.20 22.63
N GLU A 18 5.94 24.64 23.28
CA GLU A 18 5.80 23.42 24.09
C GLU A 18 4.82 23.58 25.28
N SER A 19 4.79 24.75 25.92
CA SER A 19 3.88 25.03 27.03
C SER A 19 2.42 25.16 26.55
N GLU A 20 2.19 25.87 25.45
CA GLU A 20 0.87 25.98 24.82
C GLU A 20 0.37 24.63 24.30
N ARG A 21 1.26 23.84 23.67
CA ARG A 21 0.99 22.48 23.22
C ARG A 21 0.63 21.57 24.39
N LEU A 22 1.38 21.62 25.50
CA LEU A 22 1.09 20.82 26.69
C LEU A 22 -0.24 21.24 27.34
N ALA A 23 -0.57 22.54 27.34
CA ALA A 23 -1.88 23.03 27.77
C ALA A 23 -3.00 22.51 26.85
N PHE A 24 -2.82 22.58 25.53
CA PHE A 24 -3.76 22.07 24.52
C PHE A 24 -4.00 20.56 24.66
N GLU A 25 -2.92 19.78 24.72
CA GLU A 25 -2.98 18.32 24.92
C GLU A 25 -3.56 17.93 26.28
N ASN A 26 -3.54 18.81 27.29
CA ASN A 26 -4.21 18.59 28.56
C ASN A 26 -5.68 19.02 28.54
N LYS A 27 -6.05 20.06 27.76
CA LYS A 27 -7.45 20.44 27.51
C LYS A 27 -8.17 19.33 26.75
N LEU A 28 -7.60 18.81 25.65
CA LEU A 28 -8.11 17.67 24.88
C LEU A 28 -8.43 16.41 25.73
N LYS A 29 -7.76 16.22 26.88
CA LYS A 29 -7.95 15.06 27.77
C LYS A 29 -8.96 15.32 28.90
N ARG A 30 -9.39 16.57 29.10
CA ARG A 30 -10.22 17.01 30.25
C ARG A 30 -11.54 17.67 29.84
N ASP A 31 -11.61 18.15 28.59
CA ASP A 31 -12.73 18.91 28.04
C ASP A 31 -13.30 18.15 26.83
N PRO A 32 -14.43 17.43 27.00
CA PRO A 32 -15.05 16.65 25.92
C PRO A 32 -15.62 17.52 24.79
N GLU A 33 -16.05 18.75 25.08
CA GLU A 33 -16.63 19.67 24.09
C GLU A 33 -15.51 20.21 23.17
N PHE A 34 -14.38 20.59 23.76
CA PHE A 34 -13.16 20.94 23.03
C PHE A 34 -12.60 19.76 22.21
N TYR A 35 -12.66 18.53 22.74
CA TYR A 35 -12.30 17.34 21.98
C TYR A 35 -13.22 17.12 20.78
N GLN A 36 -14.53 17.33 20.91
CA GLN A 36 -15.47 17.22 19.80
C GLN A 36 -15.18 18.27 18.71
N GLN A 37 -14.99 19.55 19.08
CA GLN A 37 -14.63 20.61 18.14
C GLN A 37 -13.34 20.29 17.36
N TYR A 38 -12.33 19.74 18.04
CA TYR A 38 -11.09 19.28 17.40
C TYR A 38 -11.33 18.15 16.39
N GLN A 39 -12.22 17.19 16.66
CA GLN A 39 -12.58 16.14 15.69
C GLN A 39 -13.37 16.69 14.50
N GLU A 40 -14.32 17.60 14.72
CA GLU A 40 -15.10 18.23 13.65
C GLU A 40 -14.19 19.02 12.68
N GLN A 41 -13.19 19.74 13.21
CA GLN A 41 -12.22 20.48 12.41
C GLN A 41 -11.26 19.55 11.62
N LEU A 42 -10.87 18.40 12.19
CA LEU A 42 -10.14 17.36 11.45
C LEU A 42 -10.97 16.77 10.30
N ILE A 43 -12.26 16.50 10.53
CA ILE A 43 -13.19 15.99 9.50
C ILE A 43 -13.37 17.01 8.38
N LEU A 44 -13.45 18.30 8.71
CA LEU A 44 -13.50 19.40 7.74
C LEU A 44 -12.24 19.45 6.87
N LEU A 45 -11.05 19.36 7.48
CA LEU A 45 -9.76 19.34 6.79
C LEU A 45 -9.59 18.10 5.88
N GLU A 46 -10.09 16.93 6.30
CA GLU A 46 -10.18 15.76 5.41
C GLU A 46 -11.16 15.98 4.25
N GLY A 47 -12.32 16.60 4.50
CA GLY A 47 -13.29 16.97 3.47
C GLY A 47 -12.68 17.86 2.39
N ILE A 48 -11.96 18.90 2.80
CA ILE A 48 -11.24 19.82 1.90
C ILE A 48 -10.20 19.06 1.06
N LYS A 49 -9.39 18.19 1.67
CA LYS A 49 -8.40 17.35 0.96
C LYS A 49 -9.06 16.41 -0.06
N ARG A 50 -10.21 15.80 0.28
CA ARG A 50 -10.99 14.96 -0.65
C ARG A 50 -11.57 15.76 -1.83
N VAL A 51 -11.94 17.02 -1.62
CA VAL A 51 -12.37 17.93 -2.71
C VAL A 51 -11.19 18.31 -3.61
N GLY A 52 -10.01 18.60 -3.04
CA GLY A 52 -8.77 18.86 -3.79
C GLY A 52 -8.37 17.70 -4.71
N LEU A 53 -8.32 16.46 -4.19
CA LEU A 53 -8.08 15.28 -5.04
C LEU A 53 -9.11 15.15 -6.18
N LYS A 54 -10.37 15.55 -5.95
CA LYS A 54 -11.44 15.47 -6.95
C LYS A 54 -11.31 16.53 -8.05
N THR A 55 -10.70 17.69 -7.77
CA THR A 55 -10.37 18.68 -8.82
C THR A 55 -9.09 18.30 -9.57
N GLU A 56 -8.08 17.75 -8.88
CA GLU A 56 -6.86 17.20 -9.49
C GLU A 56 -7.13 16.03 -10.45
N ILE A 57 -7.95 15.05 -10.06
CA ILE A 57 -8.34 13.94 -10.93
C ILE A 57 -9.04 14.46 -12.21
N ASN A 58 -9.83 15.52 -12.11
CA ASN A 58 -10.47 16.15 -13.26
C ASN A 58 -9.49 16.97 -14.11
N SER A 59 -8.53 17.68 -13.52
CA SER A 59 -7.50 18.41 -14.27
C SER A 59 -6.53 17.47 -14.99
N ALA A 60 -6.18 16.34 -14.35
CA ALA A 60 -5.40 15.25 -14.92
C ALA A 60 -6.16 14.59 -16.09
N LYS A 61 -7.45 14.27 -15.91
CA LYS A 61 -8.32 13.72 -16.99
C LYS A 61 -8.42 14.68 -18.17
N LYS A 62 -8.60 15.99 -17.93
CA LYS A 62 -8.63 17.03 -18.98
C LYS A 62 -7.27 17.12 -19.69
N SER A 63 -6.16 17.10 -18.95
CA SER A 63 -4.80 17.16 -19.49
C SER A 63 -4.42 15.91 -20.30
N TYR A 64 -4.86 14.73 -19.87
CA TYR A 64 -4.69 13.47 -20.61
C TYR A 64 -5.46 13.49 -21.94
N LEU A 65 -6.73 13.91 -21.91
CA LEU A 65 -7.54 14.05 -23.12
C LEU A 65 -6.95 15.09 -24.08
N LEU A 66 -6.43 16.22 -23.58
CA LEU A 66 -5.76 17.24 -24.39
C LEU A 66 -4.51 16.67 -25.08
N ARG A 67 -3.63 15.96 -24.35
CA ARG A 67 -2.44 15.30 -24.92
C ARG A 67 -2.81 14.19 -25.92
N LYS A 68 -3.90 13.47 -25.68
CA LYS A 68 -4.43 12.47 -26.63
C LYS A 68 -4.87 13.13 -27.94
N TRP A 69 -5.61 14.23 -27.89
CA TRP A 69 -6.04 14.97 -29.09
C TRP A 69 -4.88 15.65 -29.83
N LEU A 70 -3.91 16.25 -29.11
CA LEU A 70 -2.70 16.84 -29.69
C LEU A 70 -1.90 15.83 -30.54
N ARG A 71 -1.84 14.56 -30.15
CA ARG A 71 -1.20 13.50 -30.95
C ARG A 71 -1.91 13.22 -32.27
N TYR A 72 -3.24 13.32 -32.34
CA TYR A 72 -3.98 13.16 -33.59
C TYR A 72 -3.89 14.42 -34.48
N PHE A 73 -3.99 15.62 -33.88
CA PHE A 73 -3.87 16.88 -34.62
C PHE A 73 -2.46 17.11 -35.18
N GLY A 74 -1.39 16.66 -34.51
CA GLY A 74 -0.03 16.76 -35.05
C GLY A 74 0.15 16.01 -36.38
N VAL A 75 -0.50 14.85 -36.54
CA VAL A 75 -0.43 14.05 -37.77
C VAL A 75 -1.23 14.70 -38.91
N SER A 76 -2.44 15.19 -38.63
CA SER A 76 -3.26 15.87 -39.67
C SER A 76 -2.70 17.23 -40.07
N LEU A 77 -2.13 18.00 -39.13
CA LEU A 77 -1.49 19.28 -39.42
C LEU A 77 -0.20 19.11 -40.24
N GLY A 78 0.59 18.06 -39.98
CA GLY A 78 1.77 17.73 -40.80
C GLY A 78 1.40 17.42 -42.26
N LEU A 79 0.32 16.65 -42.47
CA LEU A 79 -0.24 16.39 -43.81
C LEU A 79 -0.73 17.68 -44.49
N LEU A 80 -1.47 18.53 -43.78
CA LEU A 80 -1.96 19.81 -44.31
C LEU A 80 -0.79 20.73 -44.73
N LEU A 81 0.25 20.82 -43.89
CA LEU A 81 1.44 21.62 -44.17
C LEU A 81 2.25 21.06 -45.34
N SER A 82 2.35 19.73 -45.51
CA SER A 82 3.00 19.17 -46.70
C SER A 82 2.26 19.50 -48.00
N VAL A 83 0.91 19.49 -47.99
CA VAL A 83 0.10 19.87 -49.15
C VAL A 83 0.24 21.37 -49.44
N LEU A 84 0.21 22.22 -48.41
CA LEU A 84 0.44 23.66 -48.56
C LEU A 84 1.84 24.01 -49.06
N ALA A 85 2.87 23.28 -48.62
CA ALA A 85 4.24 23.45 -49.14
C ALA A 85 4.33 23.06 -50.62
N LEU A 86 3.68 21.96 -51.02
CA LEU A 86 3.62 21.51 -52.42
C LEU A 86 2.89 22.54 -53.29
N PHE A 87 1.77 23.10 -52.79
CA PHE A 87 1.04 24.18 -53.45
C PHE A 87 1.85 25.49 -53.54
N TYR A 88 2.62 25.83 -52.50
CA TYR A 88 3.52 26.99 -52.49
C TYR A 88 4.66 26.86 -53.51
N VAL A 89 5.24 25.65 -53.67
CA VAL A 89 6.25 25.38 -54.70
C VAL A 89 5.66 25.57 -56.10
N VAL A 90 4.47 25.01 -56.38
CA VAL A 90 3.77 25.22 -57.66
C VAL A 90 3.49 26.71 -57.89
N TYR A 91 2.96 27.42 -56.89
CA TYR A 91 2.71 28.86 -56.95
C TYR A 91 3.99 29.65 -57.27
N LYS A 92 5.13 29.32 -56.64
CA LYS A 92 6.43 29.95 -56.91
C LYS A 92 7.03 29.64 -58.28
N THR A 93 6.54 28.63 -59.00
CA THR A 93 6.96 28.38 -60.40
C THR A 93 6.17 29.18 -61.43
N ALA A 94 5.14 29.93 -61.01
CA ALA A 94 4.37 30.82 -61.87
C ALA A 94 4.54 32.30 -61.45
N ILE A 95 4.63 33.18 -62.44
CA ILE A 95 4.72 34.66 -62.33
C ILE A 95 6.10 35.19 -61.85
N PRO A 96 6.83 35.95 -62.69
CA PRO A 96 8.07 36.65 -62.30
C PRO A 96 7.80 37.99 -61.60
N THR A 97 8.81 38.49 -60.88
CA THR A 97 8.74 39.67 -60.00
C THR A 97 9.05 41.01 -60.69
N GLN A 98 8.48 42.11 -60.16
CA GLN A 98 9.07 43.46 -60.25
C GLN A 98 9.12 44.13 -58.85
N ILE A 99 10.03 45.11 -58.70
CA ILE A 99 10.37 45.80 -57.45
C ILE A 99 10.54 47.30 -57.76
N PRO A 100 9.87 48.19 -57.00
CA PRO A 100 10.55 49.21 -56.16
C PRO A 100 9.90 49.29 -54.75
N ASP A 101 10.51 49.66 -53.62
CA ASP A 101 11.65 50.53 -53.25
C ASP A 101 11.41 52.06 -53.32
N ASN A 102 11.19 52.73 -52.17
CA ASN A 102 12.18 53.70 -51.61
C ASN A 102 11.85 54.29 -50.20
N SER A 103 12.95 54.61 -49.48
CA SER A 103 13.25 55.61 -48.43
C SER A 103 12.22 56.42 -47.58
N LYS A 104 12.54 56.48 -46.27
CA LYS A 104 12.73 57.67 -45.35
C LYS A 104 11.56 58.53 -44.80
N MET A 105 11.63 58.73 -43.46
CA MET A 105 11.47 59.98 -42.64
C MET A 105 10.18 60.85 -42.79
N GLN A 106 9.64 61.57 -41.79
CA GLN A 106 10.02 61.94 -40.40
C GLN A 106 8.70 62.06 -39.55
N SER A 107 8.44 62.81 -38.45
CA SER A 107 9.13 63.78 -37.56
C SER A 107 8.37 64.01 -36.23
N LEU A 108 9.09 64.56 -35.23
CA LEU A 108 8.66 65.39 -34.07
C LEU A 108 7.18 65.64 -33.74
N GLU A 109 6.86 65.52 -32.44
CA GLU A 109 6.09 66.53 -31.69
C GLU A 109 6.62 66.64 -30.23
N LYS A 110 6.29 67.73 -29.52
CA LYS A 110 6.74 68.07 -28.17
C LYS A 110 5.60 68.75 -27.41
N GLU A 111 5.44 68.47 -26.12
CA GLU A 111 4.77 69.40 -25.20
C GLU A 111 5.45 69.44 -23.83
N HIS A 112 5.22 70.52 -23.09
CA HIS A 112 5.92 70.88 -21.85
C HIS A 112 4.90 71.14 -20.74
N LEU A 113 5.14 70.61 -19.54
CA LEU A 113 4.63 71.24 -18.32
C LEU A 113 5.62 71.08 -17.17
N SER A 114 5.88 72.17 -16.45
CA SER A 114 6.68 72.15 -15.22
C SER A 114 5.75 71.99 -13.99
N THR A 115 6.22 71.48 -12.86
CA THR A 115 6.88 72.30 -11.84
C THR A 115 7.44 71.41 -10.71
N ARG A 116 8.47 71.92 -9.99
CA ARG A 116 8.93 71.53 -8.63
C ARG A 116 8.90 70.03 -8.27
N ASP A 117 10.07 69.36 -8.24
CA ASP A 117 10.18 68.07 -7.53
C ASP A 117 11.56 67.77 -6.89
N SER A 118 12.28 68.81 -6.45
CA SER A 118 13.61 68.70 -5.81
C SER A 118 13.58 68.51 -4.28
N VAL A 119 12.41 68.42 -3.64
CA VAL A 119 12.25 68.36 -2.17
C VAL A 119 11.25 67.28 -1.70
N LEU A 120 10.98 66.25 -2.52
CA LEU A 120 10.21 65.09 -2.04
C LEU A 120 11.12 64.08 -1.32
N LYS A 121 10.76 63.76 -0.07
CA LYS A 121 11.40 62.68 0.69
C LYS A 121 11.26 61.35 -0.06
N LYS A 122 12.40 60.70 -0.36
CA LYS A 122 12.46 59.38 -0.98
C LYS A 122 12.63 58.29 0.08
N TYR A 123 11.83 57.24 -0.04
CA TYR A 123 11.79 56.09 0.87
C TYR A 123 12.39 54.86 0.20
N THR A 124 13.05 54.01 0.99
CA THR A 124 13.63 52.75 0.50
C THR A 124 12.52 51.72 0.35
N VAL A 125 12.26 51.26 -0.89
CA VAL A 125 11.24 50.24 -1.14
C VAL A 125 11.84 48.87 -0.89
N VAL A 126 11.34 48.20 0.15
CA VAL A 126 11.71 46.85 0.57
C VAL A 126 10.62 45.90 0.09
N VAL A 127 10.95 45.05 -0.88
CA VAL A 127 10.06 44.06 -1.46
C VAL A 127 10.38 42.71 -0.84
N LYS A 128 9.46 42.24 0.01
CA LYS A 128 9.44 40.87 0.50
C LYS A 128 8.73 40.00 -0.52
N LYS A 129 9.38 38.93 -0.97
CA LYS A 129 8.81 37.94 -1.89
C LYS A 129 8.82 36.59 -1.19
N ASP A 130 7.69 35.90 -1.21
CA ASP A 130 7.62 34.50 -0.82
C ASP A 130 8.05 33.66 -2.02
N THR A 131 9.08 32.84 -1.87
CA THR A 131 9.72 32.08 -2.97
C THR A 131 9.82 30.60 -2.63
N ALA A 132 9.53 29.74 -3.61
CA ALA A 132 9.65 28.29 -3.48
C ALA A 132 11.00 27.83 -4.05
N ILE A 133 12.01 27.62 -3.20
CA ILE A 133 13.36 27.23 -3.63
C ILE A 133 13.48 25.71 -3.64
N ARG A 134 13.87 25.12 -4.77
CA ARG A 134 14.01 23.67 -4.92
C ARG A 134 15.16 23.12 -4.08
N ASN A 135 14.88 22.39 -3.00
CA ASN A 135 15.90 21.71 -2.21
C ASN A 135 16.36 20.45 -2.97
N GLN A 136 17.61 20.46 -3.45
CA GLN A 136 18.16 19.36 -4.26
C GLN A 136 18.41 18.08 -3.45
N GLU A 137 18.87 18.19 -2.20
CA GLU A 137 19.14 17.03 -1.32
C GLU A 137 17.83 16.30 -0.99
N LYS A 138 16.80 17.04 -0.60
CA LYS A 138 15.45 16.51 -0.38
C LYS A 138 14.84 15.94 -1.66
N THR A 139 15.01 16.62 -2.80
CA THR A 139 14.55 16.11 -4.11
C THR A 139 15.20 14.76 -4.46
N LYS A 140 16.50 14.62 -4.20
CA LYS A 140 17.27 13.37 -4.39
C LYS A 140 16.80 12.26 -3.43
N LEU A 141 16.54 12.60 -2.17
CA LEU A 141 16.12 11.67 -1.12
C LEU A 141 14.69 11.14 -1.30
N PHE A 142 13.73 12.03 -1.62
CA PHE A 142 12.32 11.69 -1.73
C PHE A 142 11.89 11.21 -3.14
N LYS A 143 12.82 11.20 -4.12
CA LYS A 143 12.56 10.88 -5.54
C LYS A 143 11.49 11.78 -6.21
N VAL A 144 11.11 12.90 -5.58
CA VAL A 144 10.11 13.89 -6.07
C VAL A 144 10.62 15.33 -5.91
N PRO A 145 10.22 16.31 -6.74
CA PRO A 145 10.64 17.71 -6.59
C PRO A 145 10.18 18.31 -5.25
N TYR A 146 11.13 18.63 -4.37
CA TYR A 146 10.84 19.29 -3.09
C TYR A 146 11.22 20.77 -3.15
N TYR A 147 10.36 21.63 -2.61
CA TYR A 147 10.55 23.08 -2.54
C TYR A 147 10.39 23.58 -1.11
N GLU A 148 11.27 24.49 -0.69
CA GLU A 148 11.20 25.17 0.60
C GLU A 148 10.71 26.60 0.40
N GLU A 149 9.70 27.01 1.14
CA GLU A 149 9.25 28.40 1.18
C GLU A 149 10.29 29.26 1.91
N ARG A 150 10.72 30.33 1.23
CA ARG A 150 11.69 31.29 1.75
C ARG A 150 11.27 32.71 1.45
N LEU A 151 11.18 33.51 2.50
CA LEU A 151 11.03 34.95 2.44
C LEU A 151 12.34 35.57 1.92
N VAL A 152 12.36 36.00 0.66
CA VAL A 152 13.50 36.73 0.09
C VAL A 152 13.23 38.23 0.20
N ILE A 153 14.12 38.93 0.91
CA ILE A 153 14.05 40.39 1.08
C ILE A 153 14.91 41.02 -0.02
N THR A 154 14.28 41.82 -0.88
CA THR A 154 14.96 42.55 -1.96
C THR A 154 14.73 44.05 -1.84
N TYR A 155 15.75 44.85 -2.16
CA TYR A 155 15.68 46.31 -2.21
C TYR A 155 15.48 46.74 -3.67
N SER A 156 14.40 47.46 -4.00
CA SER A 156 14.08 47.75 -5.42
C SER A 156 14.51 49.13 -5.89
N ALA A 157 14.30 50.19 -5.08
CA ALA A 157 14.73 51.57 -5.35
C ALA A 157 14.51 52.47 -4.12
N LYS A 158 15.07 53.69 -4.14
CA LYS A 158 14.59 54.81 -3.32
C LYS A 158 13.63 55.67 -4.14
N LEU A 159 12.35 55.72 -3.76
CA LEU A 159 11.27 56.37 -4.51
C LEU A 159 10.54 57.42 -3.66
N THR A 160 10.04 58.48 -4.28
CA THR A 160 9.01 59.35 -3.66
C THR A 160 7.72 58.56 -3.49
N LEU A 161 6.82 59.03 -2.62
CA LEU A 161 5.52 58.38 -2.43
C LEU A 161 4.69 58.36 -3.74
N ARG A 162 4.85 59.38 -4.59
CA ARG A 162 4.20 59.47 -5.92
C ARG A 162 4.77 58.43 -6.89
N GLU A 163 6.10 58.36 -7.01
CA GLU A 163 6.80 57.35 -7.81
C GLU A 163 6.44 55.91 -7.36
N PHE A 164 6.37 55.67 -6.05
CA PHE A 164 5.95 54.39 -5.48
C PHE A 164 4.49 54.03 -5.84
N LYS A 165 3.53 54.93 -5.59
CA LYS A 165 2.10 54.68 -5.86
C LYS A 165 1.77 54.58 -7.36
N GLN A 166 2.66 55.05 -8.23
CA GLN A 166 2.61 54.82 -9.68
C GLN A 166 3.24 53.46 -10.08
N LYS A 167 4.43 53.13 -9.58
CA LYS A 167 5.16 51.89 -9.93
C LYS A 167 4.53 50.63 -9.33
N TYR A 168 3.91 50.75 -8.16
CA TYR A 168 3.32 49.64 -7.40
C TYR A 168 1.80 49.85 -7.19
N PRO A 169 1.00 49.86 -8.27
CA PRO A 169 -0.40 50.31 -8.22
C PRO A 169 -1.32 49.45 -7.35
N ALA A 170 -1.00 48.18 -7.13
CA ALA A 170 -1.71 47.30 -6.19
C ALA A 170 -1.48 47.69 -4.72
N TYR A 171 -0.36 48.36 -4.41
CA TYR A 171 0.07 48.72 -3.06
C TYR A 171 -0.14 50.21 -2.75
N LYS A 172 -1.04 50.89 -3.47
CA LYS A 172 -1.35 52.33 -3.28
C LYS A 172 -1.80 52.71 -1.86
N GLN A 173 -2.32 51.75 -1.10
CA GLN A 173 -2.75 51.90 0.29
C GLN A 173 -1.62 51.74 1.32
N VAL A 174 -0.40 51.36 0.89
CA VAL A 174 0.75 51.18 1.79
C VAL A 174 1.42 52.53 2.01
N GLU A 175 1.41 53.00 3.25
CA GLU A 175 2.14 54.19 3.69
C GLU A 175 3.55 53.86 4.21
N PRO A 176 4.50 54.81 4.18
CA PRO A 176 5.86 54.57 4.69
C PRO A 176 5.91 54.34 6.19
N ARG A 177 6.86 53.50 6.62
CA ARG A 177 7.22 53.31 8.03
C ARG A 177 8.70 53.67 8.20
N ASN A 178 8.97 54.74 8.93
CA ASN A 178 10.27 55.42 8.99
C ASN A 178 10.74 55.81 7.57
N ASP A 179 11.97 55.44 7.18
CA ASP A 179 12.54 55.74 5.85
C ASP A 179 12.35 54.61 4.82
N SER A 180 11.41 53.70 5.06
CA SER A 180 11.13 52.55 4.18
C SER A 180 9.65 52.38 3.87
N ILE A 181 9.35 51.83 2.69
CA ILE A 181 8.03 51.33 2.32
C ILE A 181 8.19 49.82 2.14
N ILE A 182 7.42 49.02 2.89
CA ILE A 182 7.52 47.55 2.86
C ILE A 182 6.32 47.01 2.10
N ILE A 183 6.56 46.28 1.02
CA ILE A 183 5.51 45.54 0.30
C ILE A 183 5.78 44.04 0.34
N HIS A 184 4.69 43.26 0.28
CA HIS A 184 4.69 41.81 0.30
C HIS A 184 4.08 41.33 -1.02
N GLU A 185 4.89 40.72 -1.88
CA GLU A 185 4.44 40.14 -3.15
C GLU A 185 4.20 38.63 -2.99
N PRO A 186 2.95 38.15 -3.08
CA PRO A 186 2.60 36.74 -2.90
C PRO A 186 2.99 35.89 -4.12
N ILE A 187 3.02 34.57 -3.94
CA ILE A 187 3.43 33.59 -4.96
C ILE A 187 2.54 33.68 -6.20
N LEU A 188 3.13 34.15 -7.31
CA LEU A 188 2.59 33.94 -8.66
C LEU A 188 3.06 32.58 -9.18
N ASN A 189 2.12 31.71 -9.55
CA ASN A 189 2.41 30.40 -10.13
C ASN A 189 3.02 30.52 -11.54
N ASN A 190 4.33 30.76 -11.61
CA ASN A 190 5.17 30.47 -12.75
C ASN A 190 6.58 30.13 -12.27
N SER A 191 7.15 29.05 -12.82
CA SER A 191 8.49 28.56 -12.48
C SER A 191 9.58 29.53 -12.92
N ILE A 192 10.41 29.99 -11.98
CA ILE A 192 11.64 30.73 -12.27
C ILE A 192 12.81 29.91 -11.72
N GLU A 193 13.61 29.33 -12.61
CA GLU A 193 14.97 28.90 -12.26
C GLU A 193 15.86 30.14 -12.22
N ILE A 194 16.70 30.27 -11.19
CA ILE A 194 17.63 31.40 -11.02
C ILE A 194 19.04 30.84 -10.95
N GLU A 195 19.90 31.30 -11.86
CA GLU A 195 21.32 30.92 -11.91
C GLU A 195 22.11 31.51 -10.74
N SER A 196 23.23 30.86 -10.41
CA SER A 196 24.00 31.12 -9.19
C SER A 196 24.93 32.33 -9.28
N TYR A 197 24.82 33.25 -8.32
CA TYR A 197 25.78 34.33 -8.06
C TYR A 197 25.96 34.56 -6.54
N PRO A 198 27.06 35.19 -6.08
CA PRO A 198 27.78 34.72 -4.89
C PRO A 198 27.31 35.26 -3.53
N THR A 199 27.83 34.59 -2.50
CA THR A 199 27.61 34.79 -1.06
C THR A 199 27.71 36.25 -0.59
N VAL A 200 26.70 36.72 0.13
CA VAL A 200 26.78 37.94 0.96
C VAL A 200 26.84 37.54 2.44
N THR A 201 27.98 37.81 3.07
CA THR A 201 28.19 37.62 4.50
C THR A 201 27.42 38.67 5.30
N THR A 202 26.59 38.26 6.27
CA THR A 202 26.03 39.16 7.29
C THR A 202 26.68 38.93 8.64
N ALA A 203 27.03 40.01 9.32
CA ALA A 203 27.92 39.98 10.48
C ALA A 203 27.22 39.63 11.79
N ARG A 204 28.00 39.08 12.75
CA ARG A 204 27.61 39.00 14.16
C ARG A 204 27.55 40.42 14.75
N ASN A 205 26.36 40.95 15.03
CA ASN A 205 26.23 42.10 15.92
C ASN A 205 26.09 41.64 17.37
N ARG A 206 27.20 41.79 18.11
CA ARG A 206 27.28 41.71 19.57
C ARG A 206 26.60 42.96 20.14
N VAL A 207 25.46 42.80 20.81
CA VAL A 207 24.91 43.83 21.69
C VAL A 207 25.18 43.39 23.12
N GLU A 208 26.08 44.08 23.78
CA GLU A 208 26.20 44.02 25.23
C GLU A 208 25.14 44.94 25.84
N ASN A 209 24.49 44.47 26.89
CA ASN A 209 24.16 45.34 28.00
C ASN A 209 24.19 44.53 29.30
N LYS A 210 24.80 45.12 30.32
CA LYS A 210 24.56 44.77 31.72
C LYS A 210 23.15 45.33 32.06
N ASP A 211 22.38 44.74 32.97
CA ASP A 211 22.65 44.85 34.40
C ASP A 211 22.16 43.66 35.23
N SER A 212 22.57 43.68 36.51
CA SER A 212 22.31 42.63 37.51
C SER A 212 20.84 42.62 38.00
N LEU A 213 20.36 41.59 38.70
CA LEU A 213 20.62 41.40 40.14
C LEU A 213 20.53 39.93 40.60
N THR A 214 21.23 39.63 41.69
CA THR A 214 21.44 38.29 42.25
C THR A 214 20.57 37.96 43.45
N VAL A 215 20.12 36.70 43.60
CA VAL A 215 19.90 36.06 44.91
C VAL A 215 20.44 34.62 44.90
N LYS A 216 21.07 34.29 46.04
CA LYS A 216 21.61 33.02 46.58
C LYS A 216 20.81 31.74 46.21
N ASN A 217 21.46 30.59 45.93
CA ASN A 217 22.03 29.60 46.88
C ASN A 217 20.93 29.00 47.80
N ASP A 218 20.79 27.68 48.01
CA ASP A 218 21.77 26.58 48.14
C ASP A 218 21.16 25.19 47.83
N VAL A 219 22.02 24.15 47.66
CA VAL A 219 21.75 22.69 47.90
C VAL A 219 20.70 22.01 46.98
N GLU A 220 20.82 20.77 46.49
CA GLU A 220 21.69 19.63 46.84
C GLU A 220 22.20 18.90 45.57
N ALA A 221 23.37 18.25 45.64
CA ALA A 221 23.90 17.44 44.54
C ALA A 221 23.71 15.94 44.80
N ASN A 222 22.93 15.24 43.98
CA ASN A 222 22.87 13.77 43.99
C ASN A 222 22.54 13.15 42.62
N ASN A 223 23.42 12.24 42.16
CA ASN A 223 23.21 11.19 41.16
C ASN A 223 22.39 11.51 39.89
N VAL A 224 22.96 12.32 38.99
CA VAL A 224 22.63 12.20 37.55
C VAL A 224 23.30 10.95 36.99
N GLN A 225 22.62 9.81 37.05
CA GLN A 225 22.97 8.66 36.21
C GLN A 225 22.84 9.05 34.74
N LYS A 226 23.73 8.52 33.87
CA LYS A 226 23.64 8.66 32.41
C LYS A 226 22.40 7.91 31.89
N HIS A 227 21.23 8.53 31.91
CA HIS A 227 20.07 7.99 31.22
C HIS A 227 20.32 8.04 29.70
N SER A 228 20.18 6.87 29.07
CA SER A 228 20.64 6.61 27.70
C SER A 228 19.82 7.33 26.64
N SER A 229 20.44 7.53 25.47
CA SER A 229 19.83 8.10 24.26
C SER A 229 18.74 7.21 23.61
N GLU A 230 18.25 6.18 24.32
CA GLU A 230 17.22 5.22 23.87
C GLU A 230 15.78 5.75 23.96
N ASN A 231 15.48 6.64 24.93
CA ASN A 231 14.12 7.17 25.10
C ASN A 231 13.67 8.08 23.94
N GLY A 232 14.62 8.68 23.20
CA GLY A 232 14.34 9.69 22.18
C GLY A 232 13.50 9.19 20.99
N LEU A 233 13.82 8.02 20.45
CA LEU A 233 13.12 7.45 19.28
C LEU A 233 11.84 6.69 19.66
N LYS A 234 11.75 6.15 20.89
CA LYS A 234 10.55 5.48 21.39
C LYS A 234 9.33 6.41 21.42
N ALA A 235 9.53 7.69 21.77
CA ALA A 235 8.51 8.73 21.68
C ALA A 235 8.12 9.03 20.23
N PHE A 236 9.10 9.12 19.31
CA PHE A 236 8.87 9.34 17.89
C PHE A 236 7.98 8.24 17.27
N TYR A 237 8.29 6.96 17.49
CA TYR A 237 7.51 5.84 16.97
C TYR A 237 6.05 5.82 17.49
N LYS A 238 5.81 6.33 18.70
CA LYS A 238 4.44 6.48 19.23
C LYS A 238 3.61 7.51 18.44
N VAL A 239 4.24 8.55 17.90
CA VAL A 239 3.57 9.62 17.13
C VAL A 239 3.27 9.21 15.69
N VAL A 240 4.06 8.30 15.10
CA VAL A 240 3.83 7.78 13.75
C VAL A 240 3.01 6.49 13.67
N LYS A 241 2.67 5.87 14.81
CA LYS A 241 1.93 4.59 14.81
C LYS A 241 0.64 4.71 13.98
N LYS A 242 0.49 3.79 13.02
CA LYS A 242 -0.74 3.57 12.26
C LYS A 242 -1.92 3.35 13.22
N LEU A 243 -3.04 4.03 12.97
CA LEU A 243 -4.26 3.87 13.77
C LEU A 243 -4.90 2.50 13.47
N PRO A 244 -5.51 1.84 14.48
CA PRO A 244 -6.25 0.60 14.26
C PRO A 244 -7.58 0.86 13.53
N GLU A 245 -8.08 -0.18 12.89
CA GLU A 245 -9.51 -0.34 12.60
C GLU A 245 -10.20 -0.90 13.85
N THR A 246 -11.09 -0.10 14.46
CA THR A 246 -11.90 -0.48 15.62
C THR A 246 -13.24 -1.06 15.17
N ILE A 247 -13.60 -2.22 15.70
CA ILE A 247 -14.78 -3.02 15.33
C ILE A 247 -15.51 -3.43 16.61
N GLU A 248 -16.82 -3.16 16.69
CA GLU A 248 -17.67 -3.67 17.76
C GLU A 248 -18.51 -4.87 17.30
N PHE A 249 -18.54 -5.95 18.08
CA PHE A 249 -19.38 -7.11 17.82
C PHE A 249 -19.82 -7.84 19.09
N ASN A 250 -20.84 -8.67 18.99
CA ASN A 250 -21.43 -9.41 20.11
C ASN A 250 -20.88 -10.84 20.20
N THR A 251 -20.17 -11.16 21.29
CA THR A 251 -19.48 -12.44 21.50
C THR A 251 -20.39 -13.65 21.74
N GLU A 252 -21.70 -13.47 21.86
CA GLU A 252 -22.65 -14.59 22.02
C GLU A 252 -22.89 -15.38 20.72
N LYS A 253 -22.41 -14.87 19.57
CA LYS A 253 -22.46 -15.51 18.25
C LYS A 253 -21.06 -15.59 17.63
N ASP A 254 -20.91 -16.44 16.62
CA ASP A 254 -19.73 -16.44 15.74
C ASP A 254 -19.68 -15.13 14.95
N PHE A 255 -18.48 -14.61 14.67
CA PHE A 255 -18.26 -13.34 13.99
C PHE A 255 -17.18 -13.45 12.92
N SER A 256 -17.49 -12.96 11.72
CA SER A 256 -16.59 -12.95 10.57
C SER A 256 -16.52 -11.53 9.98
N ILE A 257 -15.32 -11.05 9.69
CA ILE A 257 -15.10 -9.73 9.06
C ILE A 257 -13.88 -9.75 8.14
N THR A 258 -13.93 -8.98 7.05
CA THR A 258 -12.75 -8.61 6.26
C THR A 258 -12.41 -7.14 6.53
N LEU A 259 -11.15 -6.88 6.88
CA LEU A 259 -10.60 -5.57 7.23
C LEU A 259 -10.25 -4.72 6.00
N LYS A 260 -9.99 -3.43 6.21
CA LYS A 260 -9.69 -2.45 5.15
C LYS A 260 -8.54 -2.83 4.21
N GLU A 261 -7.49 -3.50 4.70
CA GLU A 261 -6.36 -3.99 3.88
C GLU A 261 -6.44 -5.49 3.58
N GLY A 262 -7.63 -6.09 3.76
CA GLY A 262 -8.05 -7.34 3.14
C GLY A 262 -7.82 -8.62 3.94
N THR A 263 -7.30 -8.53 5.16
CA THR A 263 -7.27 -9.65 6.11
C THR A 263 -8.70 -10.04 6.50
N SER A 264 -9.03 -11.33 6.52
CA SER A 264 -10.27 -11.80 7.16
C SER A 264 -9.99 -12.38 8.55
N LEU A 265 -10.89 -12.14 9.49
CA LEU A 265 -10.88 -12.71 10.84
C LEU A 265 -12.17 -13.48 11.07
N ASN A 266 -12.06 -14.75 11.47
CA ASN A 266 -13.19 -15.60 11.86
C ASN A 266 -13.05 -15.96 13.34
N ILE A 267 -13.97 -15.47 14.17
CA ILE A 267 -13.90 -15.50 15.63
C ILE A 267 -15.14 -16.26 16.17
N PRO A 268 -14.97 -17.48 16.70
CA PRO A 268 -16.10 -18.25 17.22
C PRO A 268 -16.77 -17.61 18.43
N ALA A 269 -18.02 -17.96 18.69
CA ALA A 269 -18.78 -17.53 19.85
C ALA A 269 -18.06 -17.87 21.16
N LYS A 270 -18.19 -16.97 22.14
CA LYS A 270 -17.74 -17.12 23.53
C LYS A 270 -16.22 -17.37 23.64
N SER A 271 -15.45 -16.77 22.74
CA SER A 271 -13.99 -16.94 22.66
C SER A 271 -13.17 -15.98 23.53
N PHE A 272 -13.75 -14.95 24.14
CA PHE A 272 -13.02 -13.98 24.96
C PHE A 272 -13.29 -14.12 26.46
N ILE A 273 -12.24 -13.90 27.25
CA ILE A 273 -12.29 -13.70 28.70
C ILE A 273 -11.65 -12.38 29.08
N GLY A 274 -12.04 -11.80 30.21
CA GLY A 274 -11.35 -10.66 30.80
C GLY A 274 -9.96 -11.06 31.28
N ALA A 275 -8.92 -10.39 30.80
CA ALA A 275 -7.52 -10.79 30.99
C ALA A 275 -7.07 -10.79 32.46
N LYS A 276 -7.74 -10.02 33.32
CA LYS A 276 -7.49 -9.97 34.77
C LYS A 276 -8.47 -10.83 35.58
N THR A 277 -9.69 -11.04 35.07
CA THR A 277 -10.79 -11.67 35.84
C THR A 277 -11.03 -13.14 35.47
N GLY A 278 -10.55 -13.60 34.32
CA GLY A 278 -10.85 -14.92 33.75
C GLY A 278 -12.32 -15.12 33.35
N ARG A 279 -13.17 -14.09 33.51
CA ARG A 279 -14.62 -14.18 33.30
C ARG A 279 -14.96 -14.04 31.82
N LEU A 280 -15.95 -14.81 31.35
CA LEU A 280 -16.40 -14.79 29.96
C LEU A 280 -16.93 -13.41 29.56
N ALA A 281 -16.32 -12.80 28.54
CA ALA A 281 -16.65 -11.45 28.07
C ALA A 281 -17.90 -11.45 27.17
N ARG A 282 -19.06 -11.71 27.77
CA ARG A 282 -20.39 -11.78 27.11
C ARG A 282 -20.86 -10.46 26.50
N GLY A 283 -21.63 -10.51 25.41
CA GLY A 283 -22.24 -9.31 24.81
C GLY A 283 -21.28 -8.53 23.92
N VAL A 284 -21.51 -7.23 23.74
CA VAL A 284 -20.67 -6.38 22.89
C VAL A 284 -19.27 -6.20 23.47
N VAL A 285 -18.27 -6.35 22.61
CA VAL A 285 -16.83 -6.05 22.84
C VAL A 285 -16.29 -5.22 21.68
N SER A 286 -15.20 -4.51 21.92
CA SER A 286 -14.43 -3.80 20.89
C SER A 286 -13.16 -4.59 20.55
N LEU A 287 -12.81 -4.61 19.27
CA LEU A 287 -11.61 -5.21 18.71
C LEU A 287 -10.87 -4.15 17.90
N GLU A 288 -9.59 -3.91 18.21
CA GLU A 288 -8.74 -2.96 17.49
C GLU A 288 -7.69 -3.73 16.69
N VAL A 289 -7.74 -3.63 15.36
CA VAL A 289 -6.77 -4.32 14.48
C VAL A 289 -5.96 -3.34 13.67
N THR A 290 -4.64 -3.44 13.70
CA THR A 290 -3.74 -2.67 12.83
C THR A 290 -3.06 -3.60 11.83
N GLU A 291 -3.33 -3.42 10.54
CA GLU A 291 -2.73 -4.19 9.44
C GLU A 291 -1.43 -3.54 8.94
N PHE A 292 -0.42 -4.34 8.59
CA PHE A 292 0.87 -3.88 8.07
C PHE A 292 1.28 -4.72 6.85
N TYR A 293 0.88 -4.29 5.65
CA TYR A 293 1.26 -4.93 4.37
C TYR A 293 2.28 -4.14 3.54
N LYS A 294 2.51 -2.86 3.88
CA LYS A 294 3.43 -1.94 3.22
C LYS A 294 4.74 -1.80 3.99
N LEU A 295 5.85 -1.56 3.29
CA LEU A 295 7.15 -1.31 3.89
C LEU A 295 7.12 -0.05 4.76
N SER A 296 6.51 1.03 4.26
CA SER A 296 6.35 2.30 4.97
C SER A 296 5.69 2.13 6.33
N ASP A 297 4.55 1.44 6.37
CA ASP A 297 3.81 1.13 7.59
C ASP A 297 4.64 0.25 8.55
N MET A 298 5.37 -0.75 8.04
CA MET A 298 6.26 -1.60 8.85
C MET A 298 7.41 -0.80 9.48
N LEU A 299 8.07 0.06 8.69
CA LEU A 299 9.19 0.89 9.16
C LEU A 299 8.73 1.93 10.19
N LEU A 300 7.57 2.57 9.96
CA LEU A 300 6.95 3.52 10.91
C LEU A 300 6.41 2.86 12.18
N ALA A 301 6.13 1.55 12.14
CA ALA A 301 5.81 0.75 13.33
C ALA A 301 7.06 0.14 14.02
N ASN A 302 8.27 0.46 13.57
CA ASN A 302 9.54 -0.12 14.02
C ASN A 302 9.67 -1.65 13.81
N LEU A 303 8.89 -2.24 12.91
CA LEU A 303 8.85 -3.69 12.70
C LEU A 303 10.12 -4.24 12.00
N SER A 304 10.26 -5.55 12.04
CA SER A 304 11.39 -6.34 11.54
C SER A 304 10.91 -7.76 11.19
N THR A 305 11.64 -8.49 10.35
CA THR A 305 11.31 -9.86 9.90
C THR A 305 12.42 -10.83 10.33
N THR A 306 12.55 -11.03 11.64
CA THR A 306 13.58 -11.90 12.24
C THR A 306 13.00 -12.85 13.27
N SER A 307 13.41 -14.12 13.22
CA SER A 307 13.22 -15.10 14.28
C SER A 307 14.57 -15.59 14.78
N ASN A 308 14.93 -15.27 16.03
CA ASN A 308 16.13 -15.75 16.73
C ASN A 308 17.47 -15.51 16.00
N GLY A 309 17.52 -14.50 15.12
CA GLY A 309 18.68 -14.15 14.28
C GLY A 309 18.64 -14.72 12.86
N GLU A 310 17.65 -15.54 12.55
CA GLU A 310 17.33 -15.98 11.18
C GLU A 310 16.46 -14.96 10.45
N LEU A 311 16.58 -14.97 9.12
CA LEU A 311 15.91 -14.02 8.22
C LEU A 311 14.56 -14.59 7.79
N LEU A 312 13.51 -13.81 7.97
CA LEU A 312 12.17 -14.13 7.50
C LEU A 312 11.77 -13.27 6.29
N GLU A 313 10.90 -13.79 5.44
CA GLU A 313 10.26 -13.06 4.34
C GLU A 313 8.74 -12.97 4.59
N THR A 314 8.18 -11.76 4.56
CA THR A 314 6.83 -11.50 5.07
C THR A 314 5.70 -11.49 4.04
N GLY A 315 4.59 -12.10 4.45
CA GLY A 315 3.26 -11.99 3.85
C GLY A 315 2.47 -10.80 4.41
N GLY A 316 2.75 -10.37 5.64
CA GLY A 316 2.12 -9.23 6.31
C GLY A 316 2.02 -9.42 7.83
N MET A 317 2.06 -8.33 8.58
CA MET A 317 1.99 -8.31 10.04
C MET A 317 0.67 -7.70 10.53
N LEU A 318 0.24 -8.09 11.72
CA LEU A 318 -0.95 -7.58 12.40
C LEU A 318 -0.63 -7.23 13.86
N TYR A 319 -1.33 -6.24 14.40
CA TYR A 319 -1.54 -6.12 15.85
C TYR A 319 -3.03 -6.19 16.13
N ILE A 320 -3.45 -7.14 16.97
CA ILE A 320 -4.85 -7.34 17.37
C ILE A 320 -4.99 -7.09 18.87
N ASP A 321 -5.84 -6.14 19.25
CA ASP A 321 -6.20 -5.83 20.62
C ASP A 321 -7.71 -6.01 20.85
N ALA A 322 -8.14 -6.25 22.08
CA ALA A 322 -9.54 -6.51 22.41
C ALA A 322 -9.90 -5.95 23.80
N ASN A 323 -11.00 -5.20 23.87
CA ASN A 323 -11.42 -4.50 25.08
C ASN A 323 -12.94 -4.59 25.33
N LYS A 324 -13.34 -4.56 26.59
CA LYS A 324 -14.73 -4.34 27.00
C LYS A 324 -14.82 -3.37 28.17
N LYS A 325 -15.37 -2.17 27.94
CA LYS A 325 -15.59 -1.14 28.97
C LYS A 325 -14.34 -0.82 29.81
N GLY A 326 -13.16 -0.84 29.19
CA GLY A 326 -11.87 -0.63 29.86
C GLY A 326 -11.19 -1.92 30.36
N GLU A 327 -11.90 -3.05 30.47
CA GLU A 327 -11.27 -4.34 30.75
C GLU A 327 -10.59 -4.89 29.48
N GLN A 328 -9.28 -5.12 29.58
CA GLN A 328 -8.50 -5.85 28.58
C GLN A 328 -9.01 -7.27 28.43
N LEU A 329 -9.17 -7.76 27.21
CA LEU A 329 -9.57 -9.13 26.92
C LEU A 329 -8.39 -9.98 26.42
N THR A 330 -8.52 -11.29 26.58
CA THR A 330 -7.71 -12.33 25.94
C THR A 330 -8.61 -13.41 25.36
N LEU A 331 -8.09 -14.21 24.44
CA LEU A 331 -8.76 -15.44 24.02
C LEU A 331 -8.81 -16.44 25.19
N LYS A 332 -9.94 -17.16 25.29
CA LYS A 332 -10.17 -18.19 26.30
C LYS A 332 -9.26 -19.40 26.01
N PRO A 333 -8.64 -20.03 27.03
CA PRO A 333 -7.97 -21.32 26.87
C PRO A 333 -8.87 -22.35 26.16
N GLY A 334 -8.31 -23.08 25.18
CA GLY A 334 -9.06 -24.00 24.32
C GLY A 334 -9.95 -23.33 23.27
N LYS A 335 -9.82 -22.02 23.03
CA LYS A 335 -10.44 -21.32 21.90
C LYS A 335 -9.36 -20.69 21.01
N THR A 336 -9.61 -20.77 19.71
CA THR A 336 -8.82 -20.11 18.67
C THR A 336 -9.72 -19.15 17.87
N MET A 337 -9.09 -18.19 17.21
CA MET A 337 -9.66 -17.47 16.07
C MET A 337 -8.84 -17.79 14.83
N GLU A 338 -9.46 -17.77 13.66
CA GLU A 338 -8.78 -17.91 12.37
C GLU A 338 -8.48 -16.53 11.78
N VAL A 339 -7.28 -16.41 11.22
CA VAL A 339 -6.72 -15.20 10.60
C VAL A 339 -6.30 -15.56 9.19
N VAL A 340 -6.96 -14.97 8.19
CA VAL A 340 -6.69 -15.17 6.76
C VAL A 340 -6.04 -13.91 6.20
N PHE A 341 -4.72 -13.93 6.05
CA PHE A 341 -3.96 -12.78 5.55
C PHE A 341 -4.29 -12.47 4.08
N ASN A 342 -4.19 -11.20 3.67
CA ASN A 342 -4.58 -10.77 2.33
C ASN A 342 -3.68 -11.34 1.22
N LYS A 343 -2.36 -11.46 1.47
CA LYS A 343 -1.40 -11.99 0.51
C LYS A 343 -1.54 -13.51 0.31
N SER A 344 -1.14 -13.96 -0.87
CA SER A 344 -1.21 -15.34 -1.35
C SER A 344 0.04 -15.72 -2.15
N GLY A 345 0.20 -17.02 -2.47
CA GLY A 345 1.14 -17.51 -3.50
C GLY A 345 2.58 -17.82 -3.07
N LYS A 346 3.08 -17.34 -1.92
CA LYS A 346 4.39 -17.77 -1.38
C LYS A 346 4.21 -19.10 -0.63
N LYS A 347 5.07 -20.08 -0.92
CA LYS A 347 5.04 -21.40 -0.25
C LYS A 347 5.72 -21.34 1.13
N ASN A 348 5.35 -22.29 2.00
CA ASN A 348 5.91 -22.51 3.34
C ASN A 348 5.77 -21.31 4.31
N MET A 349 4.69 -20.54 4.16
CA MET A 349 4.33 -19.51 5.14
C MET A 349 3.82 -20.16 6.44
N GLN A 350 4.14 -19.55 7.57
CA GLN A 350 3.85 -20.01 8.93
C GLN A 350 3.38 -18.83 9.78
N LEU A 351 2.65 -19.11 10.86
CA LEU A 351 2.24 -18.09 11.82
C LEU A 351 3.31 -17.87 12.89
N PHE A 352 3.62 -16.60 13.15
CA PHE A 352 4.49 -16.18 14.24
C PHE A 352 3.75 -15.24 15.20
N SER A 353 4.19 -15.18 16.46
CA SER A 353 3.81 -14.16 17.44
C SER A 353 5.05 -13.45 17.99
N GLY A 354 4.87 -12.28 18.61
CA GLY A 354 6.02 -11.51 19.08
C GLY A 354 5.70 -10.43 20.09
N THR A 355 6.77 -9.86 20.65
CA THR A 355 6.73 -8.72 21.57
C THR A 355 7.55 -7.56 21.01
N MET A 356 7.07 -6.33 21.20
CA MET A 356 7.76 -5.12 20.74
C MET A 356 8.88 -4.73 21.71
N HIS A 357 10.13 -4.75 21.23
CA HIS A 357 11.32 -4.27 21.93
C HIS A 357 11.81 -2.96 21.31
N THR A 358 12.82 -2.32 21.91
CA THR A 358 13.38 -1.04 21.42
C THR A 358 13.90 -1.12 19.99
N THR A 359 14.48 -2.26 19.60
CA THR A 359 15.03 -2.51 18.26
C THR A 359 14.04 -3.10 17.26
N GLY A 360 12.79 -3.37 17.65
CA GLY A 360 11.76 -4.03 16.83
C GLY A 360 11.22 -5.31 17.46
N ILE A 361 10.74 -6.24 16.63
CA ILE A 361 10.18 -7.54 17.06
C ILE A 361 11.12 -8.69 16.69
N ASN A 362 11.40 -9.57 17.65
CA ASN A 362 11.86 -10.94 17.40
C ASN A 362 10.61 -11.84 17.37
N TRP A 363 10.32 -12.38 16.20
CA TRP A 363 9.18 -13.27 15.97
C TRP A 363 9.50 -14.67 16.48
N ASN A 364 8.57 -15.26 17.22
CA ASN A 364 8.62 -16.64 17.65
C ASN A 364 7.61 -17.44 16.81
N LEU A 365 8.04 -18.58 16.28
CA LEU A 365 7.15 -19.47 15.53
C LEU A 365 6.04 -19.98 16.46
N GLN A 366 4.77 -19.88 16.04
CA GLN A 366 3.68 -20.51 16.78
C GLN A 366 3.68 -22.01 16.43
N ASN A 367 4.40 -22.81 17.21
CA ASN A 367 4.34 -24.26 17.12
C ASN A 367 2.96 -24.76 17.53
N THR A 368 2.12 -25.07 16.54
CA THR A 368 0.89 -25.88 16.66
C THR A 368 1.23 -27.37 16.89
N GLU A 369 2.12 -27.62 17.85
CA GLU A 369 2.53 -28.92 18.37
C GLU A 369 2.19 -28.94 19.87
N GLY A 370 0.93 -29.25 20.17
CA GLY A 370 0.38 -29.13 21.53
C GLY A 370 -1.13 -29.22 21.61
N ASP A 371 -1.84 -29.01 20.49
CA ASP A 371 -3.24 -29.42 20.34
C ASP A 371 -3.59 -29.74 18.87
N SER A 372 -4.59 -30.58 18.63
CA SER A 372 -4.65 -31.45 17.44
C SER A 372 -5.24 -30.85 16.16
N VAL A 373 -4.82 -29.66 15.72
CA VAL A 373 -5.02 -29.22 14.31
C VAL A 373 -3.80 -28.49 13.77
N ASN A 374 -2.92 -29.22 13.07
CA ASN A 374 -1.88 -28.63 12.23
C ASN A 374 -1.93 -29.26 10.83
N ARG A 375 -2.65 -28.62 9.89
CA ARG A 375 -2.70 -29.03 8.47
C ARG A 375 -1.89 -28.08 7.59
N THR A 376 -0.63 -27.90 7.92
CA THR A 376 0.34 -27.42 6.93
C THR A 376 0.47 -28.49 5.85
N ILE A 377 -0.03 -28.25 4.63
CA ILE A 377 0.17 -29.15 3.49
C ILE A 377 1.60 -28.96 2.95
N VAL A 378 2.59 -29.41 3.73
CA VAL A 378 3.96 -29.58 3.25
C VAL A 378 4.01 -30.91 2.50
N ASN A 379 4.07 -30.85 1.18
CA ASN A 379 4.34 -32.03 0.37
C ASN A 379 5.83 -32.39 0.46
N SER A 380 6.19 -33.34 1.34
CA SER A 380 7.57 -33.79 1.50
C SER A 380 7.69 -35.27 1.90
N GLN A 381 7.21 -36.16 1.04
CA GLN A 381 7.95 -37.40 0.76
C GLN A 381 8.32 -37.41 -0.72
N MET A 382 9.60 -37.67 -1.01
CA MET A 382 10.13 -37.72 -2.37
C MET A 382 9.98 -39.12 -2.93
N GLU A 383 8.80 -39.43 -3.49
CA GLU A 383 8.70 -40.49 -4.48
C GLU A 383 9.13 -39.97 -5.87
N ILE A 384 9.80 -40.82 -6.63
CA ILE A 384 10.26 -40.51 -7.98
C ILE A 384 9.09 -40.71 -8.95
N ILE A 385 8.30 -39.66 -9.13
CA ILE A 385 7.15 -39.67 -10.04
C ILE A 385 7.65 -39.61 -11.49
N GLU A 386 7.42 -40.67 -12.27
CA GLU A 386 7.56 -40.64 -13.75
C GLU A 386 6.72 -39.50 -14.32
N GLU A 387 7.23 -38.80 -15.33
CA GLU A 387 6.53 -37.70 -16.00
C GLU A 387 5.19 -38.18 -16.59
N HIS A 388 4.08 -37.90 -15.90
CA HIS A 388 2.75 -38.33 -16.31
C HIS A 388 2.28 -37.59 -17.56
N VAL A 389 2.59 -38.17 -18.73
CA VAL A 389 2.11 -37.72 -20.04
C VAL A 389 0.58 -37.66 -20.05
N VAL A 390 0.03 -36.45 -20.14
CA VAL A 390 -1.41 -36.19 -20.28
C VAL A 390 -1.73 -36.06 -21.77
N VAL A 391 -2.73 -36.81 -22.24
CA VAL A 391 -3.07 -36.90 -23.68
C VAL A 391 -4.49 -36.39 -23.93
N ASP A 392 -4.70 -35.73 -25.08
CA ASP A 392 -6.00 -35.24 -25.53
C ASP A 392 -6.87 -36.41 -26.05
N PHE A 393 -8.14 -36.45 -25.63
CA PHE A 393 -9.13 -37.46 -26.00
C PHE A 393 -9.23 -37.76 -27.51
N ARG A 394 -8.95 -36.76 -28.36
CA ARG A 394 -9.05 -36.84 -29.82
C ARG A 394 -7.90 -37.62 -30.47
N VAL A 395 -6.75 -37.74 -29.81
CA VAL A 395 -5.51 -38.30 -30.41
C VAL A 395 -4.99 -39.55 -29.71
N MET A 396 -5.70 -40.09 -28.72
CA MET A 396 -5.32 -41.34 -28.05
C MET A 396 -5.61 -42.61 -28.85
N ASP A 397 -4.77 -43.61 -28.62
CA ASP A 397 -4.88 -44.98 -29.12
C ASP A 397 -6.17 -45.64 -28.59
N GLU A 398 -6.39 -45.62 -27.27
CA GLU A 398 -7.63 -46.05 -26.62
C GLU A 398 -8.21 -44.92 -25.76
N PRO A 399 -9.30 -44.26 -26.16
CA PRO A 399 -9.95 -43.22 -25.34
C PRO A 399 -10.66 -43.84 -24.12
N PRO A 400 -10.80 -43.10 -23.00
CA PRO A 400 -11.62 -43.54 -21.88
C PRO A 400 -13.07 -43.74 -22.30
N ARG A 401 -13.73 -44.72 -21.69
CA ARG A 401 -15.10 -45.14 -22.06
C ARG A 401 -16.06 -45.01 -20.89
N PHE A 402 -17.31 -44.66 -21.19
CA PHE A 402 -18.42 -44.77 -20.25
C PHE A 402 -18.80 -46.25 -20.02
N SER A 403 -19.36 -46.56 -18.84
CA SER A 403 -19.89 -47.89 -18.54
C SER A 403 -21.07 -48.22 -19.47
N GLY A 404 -20.99 -49.34 -20.21
CA GLY A 404 -21.90 -49.70 -21.30
C GLY A 404 -21.38 -49.39 -22.71
N CYS A 405 -20.18 -48.82 -22.86
CA CYS A 405 -19.52 -48.56 -24.15
C CYS A 405 -18.31 -49.48 -24.42
N GLU A 406 -18.20 -50.61 -23.73
CA GLU A 406 -17.08 -51.56 -23.78
C GLU A 406 -16.92 -52.17 -25.17
N ASN A 407 -18.02 -52.67 -25.74
CA ASN A 407 -18.01 -53.55 -26.92
C ASN A 407 -17.98 -52.80 -28.26
N GLN A 408 -17.73 -51.48 -28.25
CA GLN A 408 -17.74 -50.64 -29.45
C GLN A 408 -16.33 -50.47 -30.07
N PRO A 409 -16.22 -50.34 -31.41
CA PRO A 409 -14.97 -49.93 -32.08
C PRO A 409 -14.41 -48.61 -31.53
N ILE A 410 -13.08 -48.43 -31.55
CA ILE A 410 -12.37 -47.27 -30.96
C ILE A 410 -12.82 -45.89 -31.49
N LYS A 411 -13.43 -45.85 -32.68
CA LYS A 411 -14.05 -44.66 -33.25
C LYS A 411 -15.42 -44.41 -32.61
N GLU A 412 -16.32 -45.39 -32.69
CA GLU A 412 -17.70 -45.33 -32.19
C GLU A 412 -17.80 -45.30 -30.66
N SER A 413 -16.81 -45.81 -29.94
CA SER A 413 -16.76 -45.77 -28.48
C SER A 413 -16.63 -44.35 -27.93
N ARG A 414 -16.06 -43.42 -28.70
CA ARG A 414 -16.02 -41.98 -28.37
C ARG A 414 -17.42 -41.40 -28.40
N ASP A 415 -18.13 -41.61 -29.51
CA ASP A 415 -19.49 -41.11 -29.71
C ASP A 415 -20.49 -41.78 -28.76
N CYS A 416 -20.27 -43.06 -28.41
CA CYS A 416 -21.02 -43.77 -27.37
C CYS A 416 -20.83 -43.10 -26.00
N THR A 417 -19.58 -42.84 -25.63
CA THR A 417 -19.21 -42.22 -24.34
C THR A 417 -19.79 -40.81 -24.20
N ILE A 418 -19.71 -40.01 -25.27
CA ILE A 418 -20.31 -38.67 -25.32
C ILE A 418 -21.84 -38.75 -25.15
N ARG A 419 -22.52 -39.56 -25.96
CA ARG A 419 -23.99 -39.72 -25.89
C ARG A 419 -24.45 -40.27 -24.54
N ALA A 420 -23.68 -41.13 -23.89
CA ALA A 420 -24.01 -41.67 -22.57
C ALA A 420 -23.91 -40.60 -21.47
N ILE A 421 -22.87 -39.77 -21.49
CA ILE A 421 -22.74 -38.59 -20.62
C ILE A 421 -23.90 -37.62 -20.86
N GLU A 422 -24.17 -37.26 -22.13
CA GLU A 422 -25.28 -36.37 -22.50
C GLU A 422 -26.63 -36.92 -22.03
N ALA A 423 -26.89 -38.20 -22.23
CA ALA A 423 -28.16 -38.84 -21.84
C ALA A 423 -28.34 -38.93 -20.32
N GLN A 424 -27.28 -39.19 -19.54
CA GLN A 424 -27.37 -39.06 -18.08
C GLN A 424 -27.56 -37.61 -17.67
N PHE A 425 -26.83 -36.69 -18.30
CA PHE A 425 -26.94 -35.26 -18.01
C PHE A 425 -28.35 -34.72 -18.21
N GLN A 426 -29.05 -35.08 -19.30
CA GLN A 426 -30.44 -34.65 -19.52
C GLN A 426 -31.42 -35.20 -18.46
N ARG A 427 -31.16 -36.37 -17.86
CA ARG A 427 -32.05 -36.99 -16.86
C ARG A 427 -31.85 -36.42 -15.46
N GLU A 428 -30.60 -36.21 -15.07
CA GLU A 428 -30.24 -35.85 -13.70
C GLU A 428 -30.22 -34.34 -13.44
N TYR A 429 -30.23 -33.50 -14.48
CA TYR A 429 -30.15 -32.04 -14.34
C TYR A 429 -31.50 -31.44 -13.90
N ASN A 430 -31.52 -30.82 -12.72
CA ASN A 430 -32.70 -30.15 -12.19
C ASN A 430 -33.07 -28.91 -13.02
N LEU A 431 -34.27 -28.89 -13.59
CA LEU A 431 -34.73 -27.76 -14.41
C LEU A 431 -35.21 -26.54 -13.59
N SER A 432 -35.56 -26.69 -12.31
CA SER A 432 -36.03 -25.55 -11.49
C SER A 432 -34.94 -24.51 -11.18
N VAL A 433 -33.68 -24.81 -11.49
CA VAL A 433 -32.55 -23.86 -11.36
C VAL A 433 -32.65 -22.63 -12.27
N ALA A 434 -33.58 -22.60 -13.23
CA ALA A 434 -33.89 -21.42 -14.04
C ALA A 434 -35.01 -20.55 -13.46
N ASP A 435 -35.77 -21.05 -12.47
CA ASP A 435 -36.90 -20.34 -11.88
C ASP A 435 -36.41 -19.06 -11.17
N GLY A 436 -37.08 -17.94 -11.44
CA GLY A 436 -36.67 -16.62 -10.97
C GLY A 436 -35.44 -16.01 -11.66
N LEU A 437 -34.69 -16.75 -12.49
CA LEU A 437 -33.53 -16.21 -13.23
C LEU A 437 -33.89 -15.60 -14.60
N GLY A 438 -35.13 -15.78 -15.07
CA GLY A 438 -35.59 -15.28 -16.39
C GLY A 438 -34.97 -16.01 -17.60
N LEU A 439 -34.24 -17.11 -17.36
CA LEU A 439 -33.56 -17.88 -18.39
C LEU A 439 -34.54 -18.84 -19.07
N THR A 440 -34.65 -18.73 -20.39
CA THR A 440 -35.63 -19.47 -21.20
C THR A 440 -34.99 -20.03 -22.48
N GLY A 441 -35.58 -21.11 -23.02
CA GLY A 441 -35.07 -21.84 -24.17
C GLY A 441 -33.71 -22.55 -23.96
N LYS A 442 -32.94 -22.67 -25.05
CA LYS A 442 -31.69 -23.46 -25.11
C LYS A 442 -30.53 -22.75 -24.42
N GLN A 443 -30.01 -23.32 -23.33
CA GLN A 443 -28.82 -22.83 -22.63
C GLN A 443 -27.64 -23.77 -22.88
N LYS A 444 -26.54 -23.22 -23.42
CA LYS A 444 -25.31 -23.96 -23.74
C LYS A 444 -24.23 -23.76 -22.70
N MET A 445 -23.50 -24.84 -22.41
CA MET A 445 -22.40 -24.88 -21.47
C MET A 445 -21.18 -25.52 -22.13
N ARG A 446 -19.98 -25.17 -21.66
CA ARG A 446 -18.72 -25.84 -22.07
C ARG A 446 -18.07 -26.43 -20.84
N CYS A 447 -18.04 -27.75 -20.78
CA CYS A 447 -17.51 -28.52 -19.68
C CYS A 447 -16.08 -28.98 -20.03
N PHE A 448 -15.19 -28.93 -19.07
CA PHE A 448 -13.83 -29.45 -19.15
C PHE A 448 -13.56 -30.26 -17.90
N PHE A 449 -13.08 -31.49 -18.03
CA PHE A 449 -12.64 -32.29 -16.89
C PHE A 449 -11.57 -33.31 -17.28
N LYS A 450 -10.89 -33.81 -16.26
CA LYS A 450 -9.85 -34.83 -16.38
C LYS A 450 -10.38 -36.17 -15.88
N ILE A 451 -10.21 -37.22 -16.68
CA ILE A 451 -10.38 -38.61 -16.25
C ILE A 451 -8.97 -39.10 -15.89
N ASP A 452 -8.72 -39.44 -14.63
CA ASP A 452 -7.42 -39.95 -14.20
C ASP A 452 -7.17 -41.39 -14.67
N SER A 453 -5.95 -41.90 -14.52
CA SER A 453 -5.59 -43.29 -14.88
C SER A 453 -6.33 -44.36 -14.07
N GLN A 454 -7.12 -43.97 -13.07
CA GLN A 454 -8.01 -44.82 -12.30
C GLN A 454 -9.49 -44.66 -12.71
N GLY A 455 -9.79 -43.92 -13.78
CA GLY A 455 -11.14 -43.73 -14.31
C GLY A 455 -12.01 -42.74 -13.54
N ARG A 456 -11.43 -41.91 -12.67
CA ARG A 456 -12.19 -40.94 -11.85
C ARG A 456 -12.12 -39.54 -12.44
N ILE A 457 -13.21 -38.80 -12.34
CA ILE A 457 -13.28 -37.38 -12.69
C ILE A 457 -12.51 -36.54 -11.64
N GLY A 458 -11.78 -35.55 -12.13
CA GLY A 458 -11.18 -34.47 -11.35
C GLY A 458 -10.86 -33.27 -12.25
N GLU A 459 -10.37 -32.18 -11.67
CA GLU A 459 -10.04 -30.93 -12.40
C GLU A 459 -11.23 -30.42 -13.26
N LEU A 460 -12.46 -30.70 -12.82
CA LEU A 460 -13.70 -30.40 -13.53
C LEU A 460 -14.04 -28.90 -13.43
N SER A 461 -14.55 -28.35 -14.52
CA SER A 461 -15.04 -26.98 -14.62
C SER A 461 -16.11 -26.85 -15.70
N VAL A 462 -17.03 -25.90 -15.52
CA VAL A 462 -18.13 -25.63 -16.44
C VAL A 462 -18.21 -24.13 -16.71
N ARG A 463 -18.25 -23.75 -17.99
CA ARG A 463 -18.53 -22.39 -18.44
C ARG A 463 -19.96 -22.30 -18.96
N ALA A 464 -20.81 -21.58 -18.23
CA ALA A 464 -22.24 -21.42 -18.51
C ALA A 464 -22.64 -19.94 -18.60
N SER A 465 -23.89 -19.65 -19.00
CA SER A 465 -24.48 -18.30 -19.03
C SER A 465 -24.72 -17.71 -17.63
N ASN A 466 -24.94 -18.56 -16.62
CA ASN A 466 -25.13 -18.14 -15.23
C ASN A 466 -24.37 -19.09 -14.28
N ARG A 467 -23.92 -18.58 -13.12
CA ARG A 467 -23.23 -19.38 -12.09
C ARG A 467 -24.11 -20.53 -11.57
N VAL A 468 -25.42 -20.32 -11.40
CA VAL A 468 -26.33 -21.36 -10.88
C VAL A 468 -26.38 -22.55 -11.84
N LEU A 469 -26.52 -22.31 -13.15
CA LEU A 469 -26.46 -23.35 -14.17
C LEU A 469 -25.12 -24.11 -14.15
N GLY A 470 -24.01 -23.39 -13.97
CA GLY A 470 -22.67 -24.00 -13.89
C GLY A 470 -22.42 -24.81 -12.61
N LEU A 471 -23.11 -24.53 -11.50
CA LEU A 471 -23.05 -25.32 -10.26
C LEU A 471 -23.86 -26.61 -10.37
N GLU A 472 -25.10 -26.53 -10.88
CA GLU A 472 -25.93 -27.70 -11.11
C GLU A 472 -25.30 -28.65 -12.15
N ALA A 473 -24.68 -28.08 -13.17
CA ALA A 473 -23.89 -28.84 -14.14
C ALA A 473 -22.73 -29.62 -13.51
N ILE A 474 -22.09 -29.06 -12.49
CA ILE A 474 -21.01 -29.73 -11.76
C ILE A 474 -21.57 -30.90 -10.95
N ARG A 475 -22.65 -30.69 -10.18
CA ARG A 475 -23.31 -31.75 -9.40
C ARG A 475 -23.62 -32.98 -10.25
N VAL A 476 -24.17 -32.77 -11.45
CA VAL A 476 -24.51 -33.85 -12.38
C VAL A 476 -23.28 -34.53 -12.98
N LEU A 477 -22.22 -33.78 -13.28
CA LEU A 477 -20.97 -34.32 -13.83
C LEU A 477 -20.10 -35.03 -12.78
N GLU A 478 -20.18 -34.64 -11.51
CA GLU A 478 -19.55 -35.36 -10.39
C GLU A 478 -20.27 -36.68 -10.08
N ALA A 479 -21.58 -36.75 -10.32
CA ALA A 479 -22.41 -37.96 -10.15
C ALA A 479 -22.32 -38.97 -11.32
N LEU A 480 -21.41 -38.78 -12.29
CA LEU A 480 -21.18 -39.76 -13.35
C LEU A 480 -20.48 -41.02 -12.80
N PRO A 481 -20.82 -42.22 -13.30
CA PRO A 481 -20.15 -43.46 -12.90
C PRO A 481 -18.66 -43.45 -13.28
N LYS A 482 -17.88 -44.25 -12.56
CA LYS A 482 -16.45 -44.46 -12.83
C LYS A 482 -16.23 -44.91 -14.28
N PHE A 483 -15.33 -44.22 -14.98
CA PHE A 483 -14.99 -44.51 -16.37
C PHE A 483 -14.02 -45.68 -16.47
N ILE A 484 -14.00 -46.31 -17.64
CA ILE A 484 -12.86 -47.12 -18.06
C ILE A 484 -11.75 -46.14 -18.50
N PRO A 485 -10.58 -46.11 -17.85
CA PRO A 485 -9.51 -45.17 -18.17
C PRO A 485 -8.90 -45.43 -19.56
N GLY A 486 -8.39 -44.36 -20.19
CA GLY A 486 -7.76 -44.43 -21.52
C GLY A 486 -6.35 -45.03 -21.48
N LYS A 487 -5.90 -45.56 -22.63
CA LYS A 487 -4.53 -46.03 -22.82
C LYS A 487 -3.82 -45.28 -23.95
N GLN A 488 -2.53 -45.05 -23.74
CA GLN A 488 -1.58 -44.64 -24.78
C GLN A 488 -0.39 -45.60 -24.74
N ARG A 489 -0.03 -46.18 -25.89
CA ARG A 489 1.03 -47.20 -26.03
C ARG A 489 0.91 -48.35 -25.01
N GLY A 490 -0.33 -48.78 -24.73
CA GLY A 490 -0.66 -49.81 -23.75
C GLY A 490 -0.60 -49.40 -22.27
N LYS A 491 0.02 -48.26 -21.90
CA LYS A 491 -0.01 -47.72 -20.53
C LYS A 491 -1.32 -46.96 -20.27
N LEU A 492 -1.88 -47.08 -19.06
CA LEU A 492 -3.01 -46.26 -18.59
C LEU A 492 -2.57 -44.80 -18.39
N VAL A 493 -3.31 -43.84 -18.93
CA VAL A 493 -2.96 -42.41 -18.90
C VAL A 493 -4.11 -41.53 -18.41
N SER A 494 -3.79 -40.34 -17.90
CA SER A 494 -4.80 -39.32 -17.59
C SER A 494 -5.21 -38.57 -18.85
N THR A 495 -6.51 -38.34 -19.00
CA THR A 495 -7.15 -37.77 -20.19
C THR A 495 -7.84 -36.46 -19.86
N HIS A 496 -7.72 -35.45 -20.73
CA HIS A 496 -8.62 -34.30 -20.73
C HIS A 496 -9.79 -34.48 -21.70
N LEU A 497 -11.02 -34.29 -21.21
CA LEU A 497 -12.24 -34.24 -22.01
C LEU A 497 -12.81 -32.82 -22.03
N TYR A 498 -13.19 -32.36 -23.21
CA TYR A 498 -13.88 -31.09 -23.44
C TYR A 498 -15.22 -31.39 -24.11
N LEU A 499 -16.33 -31.08 -23.43
CA LEU A 499 -17.68 -31.45 -23.87
C LEU A 499 -18.62 -30.23 -23.83
N PRO A 500 -19.15 -29.76 -24.97
CA PRO A 500 -20.29 -28.85 -24.96
C PRO A 500 -21.54 -29.62 -24.52
N LEU A 501 -22.29 -29.08 -23.56
CA LEU A 501 -23.60 -29.59 -23.15
C LEU A 501 -24.67 -28.53 -23.38
N GLU A 502 -25.90 -28.96 -23.63
CA GLU A 502 -27.06 -28.09 -23.82
C GLU A 502 -28.21 -28.58 -22.94
N ILE A 503 -28.98 -27.66 -22.35
CA ILE A 503 -30.22 -27.93 -21.64
C ILE A 503 -31.31 -26.99 -22.17
N VAL A 504 -32.58 -27.41 -22.13
CA VAL A 504 -33.69 -26.66 -22.73
C VAL A 504 -34.73 -26.32 -21.66
N PHE A 505 -34.85 -25.03 -21.34
CA PHE A 505 -35.91 -24.51 -20.48
C PHE A 505 -37.12 -24.10 -21.32
N PRO A 506 -38.34 -24.04 -20.75
CA PRO A 506 -39.52 -23.52 -21.44
C PRO A 506 -39.30 -22.11 -22.03
N GLY A 507 -40.05 -21.77 -23.09
CA GLY A 507 -39.99 -20.46 -23.75
C GLY A 507 -39.00 -20.36 -24.91
N LYS A 508 -38.84 -19.14 -25.45
CA LYS A 508 -37.91 -18.86 -26.57
C LYS A 508 -36.51 -18.61 -26.02
N THR A 509 -35.48 -19.08 -26.74
CA THR A 509 -34.08 -18.89 -26.32
C THR A 509 -33.69 -17.43 -26.21
N VAL A 510 -33.38 -16.97 -25.00
CA VAL A 510 -32.78 -15.65 -24.75
C VAL A 510 -31.25 -15.80 -24.80
N PRO A 511 -30.53 -15.06 -25.68
CA PRO A 511 -29.07 -15.03 -25.68
C PRO A 511 -28.52 -14.45 -24.37
N ALA A 512 -27.51 -15.10 -23.80
CA ALA A 512 -26.85 -14.60 -22.59
C ALA A 512 -25.74 -13.60 -22.93
N ASP A 513 -25.83 -12.40 -22.34
CA ASP A 513 -24.90 -11.28 -22.57
C ASP A 513 -23.51 -11.48 -21.92
N SER A 514 -23.37 -12.50 -21.05
CA SER A 514 -22.09 -12.87 -20.44
C SER A 514 -22.01 -14.37 -20.15
N SER A 515 -20.83 -14.84 -19.71
CA SER A 515 -20.61 -16.25 -19.36
C SER A 515 -19.65 -16.37 -18.17
N VAL A 516 -20.01 -17.18 -17.17
CA VAL A 516 -19.23 -17.42 -15.95
C VAL A 516 -18.57 -18.80 -16.01
N VAL A 517 -17.38 -18.95 -15.41
CA VAL A 517 -16.73 -20.26 -15.20
C VAL A 517 -16.90 -20.66 -13.74
N VAL A 518 -17.29 -21.92 -13.53
CA VAL A 518 -17.41 -22.59 -12.23
C VAL A 518 -16.46 -23.78 -12.21
N LYS A 519 -15.94 -24.17 -11.04
CA LYS A 519 -15.02 -25.30 -10.85
C LYS A 519 -15.57 -26.27 -9.82
N SER A 520 -15.14 -27.53 -9.94
CA SER A 520 -15.47 -28.68 -9.11
C SER A 520 -14.27 -29.06 -8.24
N ASP A 521 -14.56 -29.49 -7.02
CA ASP A 521 -13.58 -29.80 -5.98
C ASP A 521 -13.68 -31.28 -5.55
N SER A 522 -14.23 -32.15 -6.42
CA SER A 522 -14.62 -33.55 -6.11
C SER A 522 -13.56 -34.39 -5.39
N LYS A 523 -12.27 -34.23 -5.75
CA LYS A 523 -11.16 -34.94 -5.10
C LYS A 523 -10.92 -34.51 -3.64
N PHE A 524 -11.36 -33.31 -3.25
CA PHE A 524 -11.40 -32.89 -1.85
C PHE A 524 -12.62 -33.48 -1.14
N VAL A 525 -13.81 -33.41 -1.74
CA VAL A 525 -15.08 -33.85 -1.12
C VAL A 525 -15.04 -35.35 -0.76
N ALA A 526 -14.70 -36.24 -1.69
CA ALA A 526 -14.60 -37.67 -1.40
C ALA A 526 -13.51 -38.01 -0.35
N THR A 527 -12.45 -37.20 -0.26
CA THR A 527 -11.39 -37.32 0.76
C THR A 527 -11.81 -36.70 2.10
N LEU A 528 -12.82 -35.81 2.10
CA LEU A 528 -13.39 -35.17 3.27
C LEU A 528 -14.50 -36.03 3.88
N GLU A 529 -15.36 -36.65 3.08
CA GLU A 529 -16.41 -37.58 3.52
C GLU A 529 -15.82 -38.83 4.17
N ALA A 530 -14.85 -39.49 3.51
CA ALA A 530 -14.10 -40.59 4.10
C ALA A 530 -13.33 -40.20 5.38
N ARG A 531 -13.04 -38.90 5.57
CA ARG A 531 -12.49 -38.36 6.83
C ARG A 531 -13.58 -38.08 7.87
N ILE A 532 -14.75 -37.57 7.48
CA ILE A 532 -15.90 -37.30 8.36
C ILE A 532 -16.43 -38.60 8.97
N ASP A 533 -16.55 -39.67 8.19
CA ASP A 533 -16.93 -40.99 8.72
C ASP A 533 -15.88 -41.54 9.70
N SER A 534 -14.58 -41.27 9.45
CA SER A 534 -13.50 -41.56 10.41
C SER A 534 -13.45 -40.61 11.62
N MET A 535 -14.27 -39.54 11.63
CA MET A 535 -14.30 -38.46 12.63
C MET A 535 -15.74 -38.23 13.13
N ALA A 536 -16.46 -39.31 13.47
CA ALA A 536 -17.84 -39.30 13.94
C ALA A 536 -18.07 -38.66 15.34
N VAL A 537 -17.18 -37.76 15.78
CA VAL A 537 -17.24 -37.00 17.04
C VAL A 537 -16.99 -35.52 16.75
N VAL A 538 -17.75 -34.63 17.41
CA VAL A 538 -17.76 -33.17 17.20
C VAL A 538 -18.42 -32.71 15.89
N LYS A 539 -19.75 -32.90 15.78
CA LYS A 539 -20.59 -31.99 14.99
C LYS A 539 -20.68 -30.64 15.72
N GLY A 540 -20.09 -29.58 15.16
CA GLY A 540 -20.32 -28.21 15.63
C GLY A 540 -19.33 -27.18 15.08
N ALA A 541 -19.86 -26.13 14.44
CA ALA A 541 -19.16 -24.92 14.02
C ALA A 541 -17.93 -25.11 13.08
N LEU A 542 -18.20 -25.49 11.83
CA LEU A 542 -17.38 -25.11 10.67
C LEU A 542 -18.32 -24.44 9.65
N SER A 543 -18.23 -23.11 9.53
CA SER A 543 -18.88 -22.35 8.47
C SER A 543 -18.16 -22.54 7.13
N GLU A 544 -18.87 -22.29 6.03
CA GLU A 544 -18.42 -22.59 4.67
C GLU A 544 -17.15 -21.81 4.28
N VAL A 545 -15.99 -22.49 4.30
CA VAL A 545 -14.72 -21.96 3.79
C VAL A 545 -14.78 -21.88 2.27
N SER A 546 -14.50 -20.71 1.69
CA SER A 546 -14.59 -20.51 0.25
C SER A 546 -13.26 -20.80 -0.46
N HIS A 547 -13.31 -21.11 -1.75
CA HIS A 547 -12.09 -21.30 -2.57
C HIS A 547 -11.17 -20.06 -2.60
N ARG A 548 -11.65 -18.87 -2.20
CA ARG A 548 -10.85 -17.64 -2.07
C ARG A 548 -9.96 -17.63 -0.83
N ASP A 549 -10.32 -18.40 0.19
CA ASP A 549 -9.60 -18.47 1.46
C ASP A 549 -8.46 -19.50 1.37
N ILE A 550 -8.57 -20.48 0.48
CA ILE A 550 -7.59 -21.55 0.22
C ILE A 550 -6.32 -21.02 -0.50
N GLU A 551 -6.41 -19.95 -1.28
CA GLU A 551 -5.23 -19.32 -1.90
C GLU A 551 -4.44 -18.42 -0.92
N ARG A 552 -5.09 -17.96 0.15
CA ARG A 552 -4.56 -17.02 1.15
C ARG A 552 -3.92 -17.75 2.33
N TYR A 553 -3.09 -17.05 3.10
CA TYR A 553 -2.48 -17.64 4.29
C TYR A 553 -3.46 -17.64 5.47
N ALA A 554 -4.23 -18.71 5.61
CA ALA A 554 -5.13 -18.95 6.74
C ALA A 554 -4.40 -19.67 7.90
N PHE A 555 -4.51 -19.14 9.12
CA PHE A 555 -3.98 -19.75 10.33
C PHE A 555 -4.92 -19.62 11.52
N ALA A 556 -4.97 -20.63 12.37
CA ALA A 556 -5.59 -20.52 13.69
C ALA A 556 -4.58 -19.94 14.71
N THR A 557 -5.05 -19.08 15.61
CA THR A 557 -4.27 -18.58 16.76
C THR A 557 -5.09 -18.63 18.04
N SER A 558 -4.42 -18.96 19.15
CA SER A 558 -4.96 -18.92 20.52
C SER A 558 -4.57 -17.63 21.27
N THR A 559 -3.88 -16.69 20.61
CA THR A 559 -3.37 -15.45 21.23
C THR A 559 -3.78 -14.19 20.47
N LEU A 560 -3.94 -13.10 21.21
CA LEU A 560 -4.02 -11.73 20.68
C LEU A 560 -2.61 -11.08 20.69
N GLY A 561 -2.51 -9.83 20.23
CA GLY A 561 -1.27 -9.06 20.18
C GLY A 561 -0.64 -9.05 18.79
N TRP A 562 0.70 -9.09 18.72
CA TRP A 562 1.42 -9.11 17.45
C TRP A 562 1.39 -10.49 16.81
N LEU A 563 0.89 -10.56 15.58
CA LEU A 563 0.86 -11.75 14.73
C LEU A 563 1.54 -11.45 13.40
N ASN A 564 2.15 -12.46 12.78
CA ASN A 564 2.82 -12.29 11.50
C ASN A 564 2.74 -13.55 10.65
N SER A 565 2.50 -13.39 9.35
CA SER A 565 2.60 -14.46 8.35
C SER A 565 3.92 -14.35 7.63
N ASP A 566 4.88 -15.20 7.99
CA ASP A 566 6.26 -15.17 7.48
C ASP A 566 6.69 -16.57 7.01
N LYS A 567 7.78 -16.65 6.24
CA LYS A 567 8.54 -17.90 6.01
C LYS A 567 10.03 -17.67 6.28
N PHE A 568 10.77 -18.70 6.63
CA PHE A 568 12.24 -18.62 6.69
C PHE A 568 12.84 -18.46 5.28
N VAL A 569 13.85 -17.59 5.15
CA VAL A 569 14.54 -17.36 3.87
C VAL A 569 15.55 -18.47 3.60
N SER A 570 15.21 -19.35 2.67
CA SER A 570 16.17 -20.30 2.08
C SER A 570 16.89 -19.64 0.90
N SER A 571 18.16 -19.26 1.10
CA SER A 571 19.04 -18.78 0.03
C SER A 571 20.22 -19.74 -0.15
N LYS A 572 20.59 -20.01 -1.41
CA LYS A 572 21.75 -20.82 -1.78
C LYS A 572 23.06 -20.02 -1.82
N LYS A 573 23.02 -18.69 -1.63
CA LYS A 573 24.21 -17.84 -1.61
C LYS A 573 25.01 -18.06 -0.32
N PRO A 574 26.35 -17.86 -0.34
CA PRO A 574 27.13 -17.79 0.88
C PRO A 574 26.59 -16.69 1.81
N ARG A 575 26.76 -16.88 3.13
CA ARG A 575 26.35 -15.90 4.15
C ARG A 575 27.56 -15.09 4.61
N VAL A 576 27.41 -13.78 4.64
CA VAL A 576 28.42 -12.82 5.07
C VAL A 576 27.96 -12.08 6.33
N LYS A 577 28.87 -11.85 7.28
CA LYS A 577 28.53 -11.10 8.48
C LYS A 577 28.56 -9.59 8.18
N PHE A 578 27.38 -8.99 8.04
CA PHE A 578 27.26 -7.59 7.69
C PHE A 578 27.33 -6.70 8.95
N LYS A 579 28.44 -5.96 9.06
CA LYS A 579 28.65 -4.90 10.04
C LYS A 579 28.81 -3.57 9.29
N PHE A 580 28.07 -2.56 9.72
CA PHE A 580 28.22 -1.19 9.22
C PHE A 580 28.84 -0.31 10.30
N LYS A 581 29.91 0.44 9.98
CA LYS A 581 30.45 1.48 10.88
C LYS A 581 29.85 2.84 10.52
N LEU A 582 29.27 3.52 11.50
CA LEU A 582 28.85 4.92 11.40
C LEU A 582 29.61 5.77 12.43
N ASN A 583 30.38 6.73 11.93
CA ASN A 583 30.96 7.78 12.78
C ASN A 583 29.83 8.66 13.35
N ASP A 584 29.87 9.00 14.63
CA ASP A 584 28.77 9.66 15.35
C ASP A 584 27.41 8.92 15.18
N ALA A 585 27.38 7.67 15.63
CA ALA A 585 26.18 6.85 15.70
C ALA A 585 25.23 7.20 16.87
N GLU A 586 25.45 8.28 17.64
CA GLU A 586 24.55 8.61 18.77
C GLU A 586 23.13 8.95 18.28
N GLY A 587 22.12 8.59 19.09
CA GLY A 587 20.70 8.80 18.78
C GLY A 587 20.20 8.08 17.52
N THR A 588 21.02 7.20 16.91
CA THR A 588 20.76 6.60 15.60
C THR A 588 20.30 5.16 15.72
N GLN A 589 19.17 4.86 15.08
CA GLN A 589 18.75 3.51 14.74
C GLN A 589 18.93 3.30 13.23
N MET A 590 19.29 2.09 12.81
CA MET A 590 19.39 1.73 11.41
C MET A 590 18.66 0.42 11.10
N LYS A 591 17.92 0.40 10.00
CA LYS A 591 17.30 -0.79 9.41
C LYS A 591 17.91 -1.07 8.04
N MET A 592 17.84 -2.34 7.63
CA MET A 592 18.25 -2.83 6.32
C MET A 592 17.04 -3.51 5.68
N VAL A 593 16.64 -3.05 4.50
CA VAL A 593 15.55 -3.62 3.72
C VAL A 593 16.15 -4.35 2.52
N PHE A 594 15.67 -5.56 2.23
CA PHE A 594 16.08 -6.31 1.04
C PHE A 594 15.18 -5.96 -0.15
N LYS A 595 15.77 -5.80 -1.35
CA LYS A 595 15.00 -5.60 -2.61
C LYS A 595 14.61 -6.92 -3.29
N SER A 596 15.28 -8.02 -2.96
CA SER A 596 15.07 -9.36 -3.54
C SER A 596 14.02 -10.20 -2.79
N MET A 597 13.53 -9.72 -1.64
CA MET A 597 12.61 -10.42 -0.75
C MET A 597 11.96 -9.41 0.21
N SER A 598 10.68 -9.58 0.56
CA SER A 598 9.97 -8.83 1.62
C SER A 598 10.62 -9.03 3.01
N SER A 599 11.77 -8.40 3.28
CA SER A 599 12.52 -8.59 4.52
C SER A 599 13.17 -7.30 5.06
N ILE A 600 13.13 -7.12 6.38
CA ILE A 600 13.55 -5.94 7.14
C ILE A 600 14.36 -6.38 8.37
N LEU A 601 15.67 -6.12 8.38
CA LEU A 601 16.53 -6.31 9.55
C LEU A 601 16.72 -5.01 10.33
N SER A 602 16.85 -5.10 11.65
CA SER A 602 17.26 -3.98 12.52
C SER A 602 18.70 -4.18 12.99
N GLY A 603 19.56 -3.18 12.79
CA GLY A 603 20.97 -3.26 13.15
C GLY A 603 21.17 -3.15 14.66
N LYS A 604 21.84 -4.14 15.26
CA LYS A 604 22.18 -4.14 16.70
C LYS A 604 23.38 -3.22 16.91
N LYS A 605 23.14 -2.05 17.50
CA LYS A 605 24.19 -1.03 17.75
C LYS A 605 25.13 -1.46 18.88
N GLN A 606 26.43 -1.34 18.63
CA GLN A 606 27.53 -1.54 19.58
C GLN A 606 28.58 -0.44 19.33
N GLY A 607 28.54 0.63 20.12
CA GLY A 607 29.35 1.83 19.87
C GLY A 607 29.02 2.47 18.51
N GLU A 608 30.02 2.59 17.63
CA GLU A 608 29.90 3.08 16.25
C GLU A 608 29.45 2.00 15.24
N ILE A 609 29.30 0.73 15.66
CA ILE A 609 29.02 -0.40 14.77
C ILE A 609 27.55 -0.81 14.87
N PHE A 610 26.90 -1.03 13.73
CA PHE A 610 25.62 -1.73 13.63
C PHE A 610 25.85 -3.13 13.06
N ASP A 611 25.60 -4.17 13.87
CA ASP A 611 25.72 -5.57 13.50
C ASP A 611 24.36 -6.12 13.05
N PHE A 612 24.26 -6.60 11.81
CA PHE A 612 23.03 -7.16 11.22
C PHE A 612 23.04 -8.70 11.21
N GLY A 613 24.07 -9.33 11.78
CA GLY A 613 24.22 -10.80 11.76
C GLY A 613 24.65 -11.35 10.40
N GLN A 614 24.22 -12.58 10.10
CA GLN A 614 24.61 -13.34 8.91
C GLN A 614 23.56 -13.21 7.81
N VAL A 615 23.86 -12.42 6.77
CA VAL A 615 22.98 -12.16 5.63
C VAL A 615 23.49 -12.86 4.37
N PRO A 616 22.65 -13.20 3.37
CA PRO A 616 23.13 -13.70 2.09
C PRO A 616 23.99 -12.64 1.39
N GLU A 617 25.06 -13.05 0.73
CA GLU A 617 26.01 -12.14 0.05
C GLU A 617 25.47 -11.59 -1.29
N ASP A 618 25.92 -10.39 -1.65
CA ASP A 618 25.58 -9.67 -2.89
C ASP A 618 24.07 -9.54 -3.17
N GLU A 619 23.25 -9.47 -2.11
CA GLU A 619 21.85 -9.03 -2.18
C GLU A 619 21.78 -7.50 -2.30
N ALA A 620 20.86 -7.00 -3.11
CA ALA A 620 20.56 -5.58 -3.18
C ALA A 620 19.74 -5.16 -1.95
N ILE A 621 20.22 -4.15 -1.23
CA ILE A 621 19.64 -3.67 0.03
C ILE A 621 19.51 -2.14 0.07
N ILE A 622 18.57 -1.67 0.87
CA ILE A 622 18.44 -0.27 1.27
C ILE A 622 18.82 -0.18 2.76
N LEU A 623 19.86 0.59 3.08
CA LEU A 623 20.12 1.02 4.45
C LEU A 623 19.30 2.28 4.74
N ILE A 624 18.59 2.27 5.87
CA ILE A 624 17.73 3.37 6.33
C ILE A 624 18.15 3.70 7.76
N ALA A 625 18.83 4.83 7.95
CA ALA A 625 19.23 5.32 9.27
C ALA A 625 18.34 6.50 9.68
N ILE A 626 17.73 6.41 10.86
CA ILE A 626 16.98 7.49 11.50
C ILE A 626 17.75 7.90 12.76
N LYS A 627 18.20 9.15 12.79
CA LYS A 627 18.97 9.74 13.88
C LYS A 627 18.16 10.84 14.57
N LYS A 628 18.05 10.79 15.90
CA LYS A 628 17.51 11.89 16.72
C LYS A 628 18.62 12.53 17.54
N THR A 629 18.80 13.83 17.42
CA THR A 629 19.74 14.61 18.25
C THR A 629 19.02 15.83 18.81
N LYS A 630 18.89 15.90 20.13
CA LYS A 630 17.96 16.82 20.79
C LYS A 630 16.56 16.62 20.18
N ASP A 631 15.99 17.65 19.59
CA ASP A 631 14.60 17.68 19.11
C ASP A 631 14.51 17.51 17.58
N LYS A 632 15.65 17.54 16.88
CA LYS A 632 15.74 17.37 15.42
C LYS A 632 15.90 15.90 15.03
N LEU A 633 15.26 15.55 13.91
CA LEU A 633 15.30 14.23 13.29
C LEU A 633 16.01 14.29 11.94
N TYR A 634 16.86 13.30 11.68
CA TYR A 634 17.67 13.18 10.47
C TYR A 634 17.53 11.81 9.84
N LEU A 635 17.42 11.76 8.51
CA LEU A 635 17.23 10.55 7.71
C LEU A 635 18.39 10.41 6.74
N ALA A 636 18.94 9.21 6.66
CA ALA A 636 19.78 8.78 5.55
C ALA A 636 19.19 7.51 4.93
N ILE A 637 18.94 7.53 3.61
CA ILE A 637 18.55 6.36 2.82
C ILE A 637 19.67 6.09 1.81
N LYS A 638 20.17 4.85 1.76
CA LYS A 638 21.29 4.49 0.90
C LYS A 638 21.14 3.08 0.33
N GLU A 639 21.00 2.99 -0.99
CA GLU A 639 21.04 1.71 -1.70
C GLU A 639 22.49 1.20 -1.78
N THR A 640 22.69 -0.10 -1.55
CA THR A 640 23.99 -0.79 -1.61
C THR A 640 23.79 -2.31 -1.74
N LYS A 641 24.85 -3.11 -1.54
CA LYS A 641 24.77 -4.57 -1.47
C LYS A 641 25.31 -5.15 -0.17
N THR A 642 24.83 -6.34 0.22
CA THR A 642 25.38 -7.11 1.35
C THR A 642 26.78 -7.64 1.04
N ARG A 643 27.81 -7.03 1.64
CA ARG A 643 29.21 -7.43 1.50
C ARG A 643 29.92 -7.25 2.85
N ALA A 644 31.05 -7.92 3.05
CA ALA A 644 31.92 -7.65 4.19
C ALA A 644 32.47 -6.21 4.10
N ASN A 645 32.55 -5.51 5.25
CA ASN A 645 33.12 -4.17 5.38
C ASN A 645 32.64 -3.17 4.29
N PRO A 646 31.34 -2.86 4.21
CA PRO A 646 30.76 -1.99 3.19
C PRO A 646 31.31 -0.56 3.28
N ASN A 647 32.14 -0.16 2.30
CA ASN A 647 32.60 1.23 2.17
C ASN A 647 31.47 2.10 1.59
N VAL A 648 30.59 2.58 2.48
CA VAL A 648 29.35 3.28 2.13
C VAL A 648 29.15 4.46 3.08
N ASN A 649 29.16 5.68 2.55
CA ASN A 649 28.83 6.88 3.33
C ASN A 649 27.30 7.10 3.40
N LEU A 650 26.84 7.69 4.51
CA LEU A 650 25.45 8.11 4.74
C LEU A 650 25.34 9.63 4.78
N GLU A 651 24.51 10.18 3.90
CA GLU A 651 24.15 11.60 3.87
C GLU A 651 22.89 11.79 4.73
N PHE A 652 23.01 12.49 5.86
CA PHE A 652 21.90 12.73 6.79
C PHE A 652 21.20 14.06 6.51
N VAL A 653 19.93 14.01 6.13
CA VAL A 653 19.08 15.18 5.84
C VAL A 653 18.08 15.39 6.97
N GLU A 654 17.91 16.64 7.44
CA GLU A 654 16.90 16.98 8.45
C GLU A 654 15.48 16.88 7.88
N PHE A 655 14.53 16.32 8.65
CA PHE A 655 13.16 16.09 8.17
C PHE A 655 12.06 16.49 9.16
N SER A 656 10.93 16.94 8.61
CA SER A 656 9.63 17.00 9.28
C SER A 656 8.87 15.67 9.22
N MET A 657 7.87 15.53 10.09
CA MET A 657 7.07 14.30 10.19
C MET A 657 6.34 13.92 8.89
N HIS A 658 5.99 14.91 8.05
CA HIS A 658 5.36 14.69 6.75
C HIS A 658 6.38 14.15 5.73
N GLU A 659 7.55 14.77 5.66
CA GLU A 659 8.64 14.37 4.77
C GLU A 659 9.08 12.92 4.99
N LEU A 660 9.20 12.47 6.25
CA LEU A 660 9.54 11.07 6.53
C LEU A 660 8.49 10.09 5.99
N LYS A 661 7.19 10.40 6.18
CA LYS A 661 6.11 9.51 5.73
C LYS A 661 6.16 9.33 4.22
N GLU A 662 6.34 10.41 3.46
CA GLU A 662 6.48 10.34 2.00
C GLU A 662 7.80 9.67 1.57
N ALA A 663 8.91 9.87 2.30
CA ALA A 663 10.18 9.19 2.05
C ALA A 663 10.06 7.66 2.14
N LEU A 664 9.47 7.16 3.24
CA LEU A 664 9.35 5.72 3.47
C LEU A 664 8.29 5.09 2.55
N LYS A 665 7.22 5.82 2.23
CA LYS A 665 6.19 5.45 1.24
C LYS A 665 6.75 5.37 -0.19
N ALA A 666 7.72 6.21 -0.55
CA ALA A 666 8.44 6.09 -1.82
C ALA A 666 9.27 4.80 -1.94
N LEU A 667 9.51 4.07 -0.83
CA LEU A 667 10.17 2.77 -0.82
C LEU A 667 9.20 1.58 -0.93
N ASP A 668 7.87 1.78 -0.85
CA ASP A 668 6.89 0.70 -0.99
C ASP A 668 6.95 0.02 -2.37
N ALA A 669 7.45 0.74 -3.38
CA ALA A 669 7.69 0.21 -4.73
C ALA A 669 8.95 -0.66 -4.85
N ASP A 670 9.83 -0.68 -3.84
CA ASP A 670 11.07 -1.47 -3.79
C ASP A 670 10.91 -2.77 -2.94
N PHE A 671 9.69 -3.17 -2.56
CA PHE A 671 9.42 -4.24 -1.56
C PHE A 671 8.27 -5.20 -1.96
N HIS A 672 8.59 -6.46 -2.31
CA HIS A 672 7.65 -7.44 -2.91
C HIS A 672 7.75 -8.86 -2.28
#